data_AF-A0A1I0LAP9-F1
#
_entry.id   AF-A0A1I0LAP9-F1
#
_cell.length_a   1.000
_cell.length_b   1.000
_cell.length_c   1.000
_cell.angle_alpha   90.00
_cell.angle_beta   90.00
_cell.angle_gamma   90.00
#
_symmetry.space_group_name_H-M   'P 1'
#
loop_
_entity.id
_entity.type
_entity.pdbx_description
1 polymer ?
#
loop_
_entity_poly.entity_id
_entity_poly.type
_entity_poly.pdbx_seq_one_letter_code
_entity_poly.pdbx_strand_id
1 'polypeptide(L)'
;MKRFLAVGFALSAGLLGGCSDSQTVLTDAGLAGAYDLTFVGRYVFVTSSDRNELRVLDLEASPRDFVRAPNPLEPLSITVLKRPLNLTRDVAYGTTDADLGQETAGPYVYARSAGSQEISVVAAAPEYFKEVKRLSVSGFITAFAARGPRGGSNSTLHYATQGPEGATLYRVELPGPEALLAGAALPAPESRLSLPGQTVTALLSLPATRENPGQEHLAVATRRVASENQGAPSFRTFRWDAATGQILQEYAFGAPVRLLATHPRVERTAFETQTCALDATVPAKASLEAGAYLFGVLDESGCGQQACSGVLAVDAVTGQIATDSTQLPMQPIAVGTALPTGLTLAPSAALQVRCTEESTEGLVLRSEFQARPLVGIVPASNGQITFFDAVKLRPFDLDSAGVRVGSRTYVDAANQTRTVTRGTLAQAVSVQMLDGATTDSIYRLVYQGLLPSLAGRSLSDTALVQCSGTGCAFQVGAAALTQRTVEAQDLVILEGEGGACATNLTVTRTEALPDGTGVAYTAPLPAECGAAVTFSFRAAGPRPFAVYIDGEGYVGRMGDGEAEQLTVPGGYFFRPPGFDPNRPAFRAVLTLFINRESLEPLPQRGDQFVVSTVSGYRPFVFAVDTSSGTGLASYRLPGPVVYTQVAGTSYAYIAYPSADGVLQFNMASILDNAANATGLVPYE
;
A
#
# COMPACT_ATOMS: atom_id res chain seq x y z
N MET A 1 4.46 -71.45 -47.53
CA MET A 1 4.64 -70.01 -47.21
C MET A 1 4.51 -69.81 -45.71
N LYS A 2 5.26 -68.85 -45.18
CA LYS A 2 5.80 -68.78 -43.81
C LYS A 2 4.75 -68.73 -42.70
N ARG A 3 5.14 -69.34 -41.58
CA ARG A 3 4.39 -69.54 -40.35
C ARG A 3 4.55 -68.39 -39.35
N PHE A 4 3.52 -68.28 -38.50
CA PHE A 4 3.50 -67.92 -37.07
C PHE A 4 3.31 -66.45 -36.61
N LEU A 5 2.07 -66.21 -36.14
CA LEU A 5 1.60 -65.55 -34.90
C LEU A 5 2.13 -64.19 -34.42
N ALA A 6 1.14 -63.37 -34.05
CA ALA A 6 1.08 -62.36 -32.99
C ALA A 6 1.17 -60.88 -33.40
N VAL A 7 0.41 -60.07 -32.64
CA VAL A 7 0.22 -58.60 -32.66
C VAL A 7 -0.85 -58.14 -33.68
N GLY A 8 -2.12 -57.92 -33.33
CA GLY A 8 -2.72 -57.65 -32.02
C GLY A 8 -2.51 -56.19 -31.61
N PHE A 9 -3.53 -55.34 -31.78
CA PHE A 9 -3.63 -53.95 -31.32
C PHE A 9 -2.69 -52.91 -31.97
N ALA A 10 -3.14 -52.23 -33.03
CA ALA A 10 -2.74 -50.85 -33.36
C ALA A 10 -3.60 -50.28 -34.50
N LEU A 11 -4.89 -50.01 -34.28
CA LEU A 11 -5.72 -49.27 -35.25
C LEU A 11 -6.92 -48.59 -34.56
N SER A 12 -6.62 -47.83 -33.51
CA SER A 12 -7.54 -46.85 -32.91
C SER A 12 -6.80 -46.01 -31.85
N ALA A 13 -5.86 -45.18 -32.30
CA ALA A 13 -5.22 -44.13 -31.50
C ALA A 13 -4.68 -43.05 -32.44
N GLY A 14 -5.58 -42.33 -33.10
CA GLY A 14 -5.21 -41.27 -34.03
C GLY A 14 -6.37 -40.33 -34.25
N LEU A 15 -6.86 -39.71 -33.17
CA LEU A 15 -7.79 -38.56 -33.20
C LEU A 15 -8.02 -37.90 -31.82
N LEU A 16 -7.13 -38.09 -30.83
CA LEU A 16 -7.17 -37.35 -29.56
C LEU A 16 -5.73 -36.98 -29.17
N GLY A 17 -5.44 -35.70 -29.16
CA GLY A 17 -4.10 -35.16 -28.90
C GLY A 17 -3.79 -33.82 -29.57
N GLY A 18 -4.79 -33.09 -30.05
CA GLY A 18 -4.67 -31.64 -30.22
C GLY A 18 -4.89 -30.99 -28.86
N CYS A 19 -3.86 -30.94 -28.02
CA CYS A 19 -3.88 -30.04 -26.86
C CYS A 19 -3.85 -28.63 -27.41
N SER A 20 -5.00 -27.97 -27.34
CA SER A 20 -5.13 -26.52 -27.40
C SER A 20 -4.11 -25.91 -26.46
N ASP A 21 -3.07 -25.28 -27.00
CA ASP A 21 -2.21 -24.35 -26.26
C ASP A 21 -3.04 -23.10 -25.93
N SER A 22 -3.86 -23.26 -24.90
CA SER A 22 -4.57 -22.22 -24.21
C SER A 22 -4.52 -22.55 -22.73
N GLN A 23 -3.31 -22.72 -22.18
CA GLN A 23 -3.11 -22.46 -20.76
C GLN A 23 -3.26 -20.94 -20.57
N THR A 24 -4.53 -20.55 -20.53
CA THR A 24 -5.00 -19.31 -19.95
C THR A 24 -4.45 -19.26 -18.54
N VAL A 25 -3.50 -18.37 -18.29
CA VAL A 25 -3.30 -17.87 -16.93
C VAL A 25 -4.59 -17.10 -16.62
N LEU A 26 -5.55 -17.81 -16.03
CA LEU A 26 -6.71 -17.20 -15.38
C LEU A 26 -6.16 -16.27 -14.31
N THR A 27 -6.34 -14.96 -14.48
CA THR A 27 -6.31 -14.05 -13.34
C THR A 27 -7.60 -14.33 -12.56
N ASP A 28 -7.47 -14.86 -11.34
CA ASP A 28 -8.55 -15.31 -10.45
C ASP A 28 -9.63 -14.24 -10.10
N ALA A 29 -9.53 -13.03 -10.65
CA ALA A 29 -10.44 -11.93 -10.35
C ALA A 29 -11.60 -11.76 -11.33
N GLY A 30 -11.61 -12.41 -12.51
CA GLY A 30 -12.73 -12.31 -13.46
C GLY A 30 -13.12 -10.88 -13.87
N LEU A 31 -12.23 -9.91 -13.68
CA LEU A 31 -12.45 -8.50 -14.04
C LEU A 31 -12.39 -8.39 -15.55
N ALA A 32 -13.38 -7.76 -16.20
CA ALA A 32 -13.40 -7.52 -17.65
C ALA A 32 -13.56 -6.02 -17.88
N GLY A 33 -12.52 -5.34 -18.37
CA GLY A 33 -12.59 -3.96 -18.85
C GLY A 33 -11.22 -3.37 -19.23
N ALA A 34 -11.13 -2.08 -19.54
CA ALA A 34 -9.86 -1.39 -19.75
C ALA A 34 -8.84 -1.67 -18.62
N TYR A 35 -7.69 -2.28 -18.96
CA TYR A 35 -6.70 -2.73 -17.99
C TYR A 35 -5.47 -1.87 -17.87
N ASP A 36 -5.12 -1.15 -18.93
CA ASP A 36 -3.90 -0.36 -18.97
C ASP A 36 -4.09 0.84 -19.89
N LEU A 37 -3.30 1.87 -19.64
CA LEU A 37 -3.32 3.08 -20.42
C LEU A 37 -1.92 3.71 -20.50
N THR A 38 -1.66 4.41 -21.59
CA THR A 38 -0.41 5.16 -21.73
C THR A 38 -0.65 6.48 -22.43
N PHE A 39 0.08 7.51 -22.02
CA PHE A 39 -0.04 8.86 -22.55
C PHE A 39 1.02 9.09 -23.63
N VAL A 40 0.67 9.60 -24.81
CA VAL A 40 1.63 9.95 -25.86
C VAL A 40 1.25 11.28 -26.49
N GLY A 41 2.07 12.32 -26.27
CA GLY A 41 1.85 13.66 -26.83
C GLY A 41 0.59 14.31 -26.27
N ARG A 42 -0.54 14.15 -26.97
CA ARG A 42 -1.87 14.65 -26.57
C ARG A 42 -2.94 13.56 -26.51
N TYR A 43 -2.53 12.31 -26.63
CA TYR A 43 -3.44 11.17 -26.72
C TYR A 43 -3.25 10.23 -25.53
N VAL A 44 -4.34 9.62 -25.07
CA VAL A 44 -4.29 8.49 -24.13
C VAL A 44 -4.72 7.23 -24.88
N PHE A 45 -3.80 6.28 -24.99
CA PHE A 45 -4.08 4.96 -25.53
C PHE A 45 -4.60 4.08 -24.42
N VAL A 46 -5.67 3.35 -24.70
CA VAL A 46 -6.40 2.55 -23.71
C VAL A 46 -6.55 1.14 -24.27
N THR A 47 -6.25 0.12 -23.45
CA THR A 47 -6.53 -1.26 -23.80
C THR A 47 -8.01 -1.58 -23.66
N SER A 48 -8.50 -2.52 -24.48
CA SER A 48 -9.81 -3.14 -24.28
C SER A 48 -9.63 -4.61 -23.88
N SER A 49 -10.48 -5.10 -22.97
CA SER A 49 -10.46 -6.50 -22.50
C SER A 49 -11.31 -7.43 -23.34
N ASP A 50 -12.40 -6.91 -23.89
CA ASP A 50 -13.42 -7.64 -24.62
C ASP A 50 -13.10 -7.68 -26.12
N ARG A 51 -12.29 -6.73 -26.59
CA ARG A 51 -11.91 -6.58 -27.99
C ARG A 51 -10.40 -6.62 -28.16
N ASN A 52 -10.01 -6.95 -29.38
CA ASN A 52 -8.61 -7.01 -29.78
C ASN A 52 -8.19 -5.64 -30.32
N GLU A 53 -8.42 -4.58 -29.54
CA GLU A 53 -8.25 -3.20 -29.99
C GLU A 53 -7.59 -2.30 -28.93
N LEU A 54 -6.98 -1.22 -29.42
CA LEU A 54 -6.70 -0.04 -28.63
C LEU A 54 -7.64 1.09 -29.05
N ARG A 55 -8.15 1.81 -28.06
CA ARG A 55 -8.89 3.07 -28.27
C ARG A 55 -7.97 4.24 -27.94
N VAL A 56 -8.21 5.37 -28.58
CA VAL A 56 -7.36 6.57 -28.44
C VAL A 56 -8.23 7.75 -28.03
N LEU A 57 -8.01 8.29 -26.84
CA LEU A 57 -8.67 9.49 -26.32
C LEU A 57 -7.88 10.73 -26.76
N ASP A 58 -8.54 11.69 -27.40
CA ASP A 58 -7.95 12.99 -27.75
C ASP A 58 -8.20 14.01 -26.63
N LEU A 59 -7.10 14.47 -26.02
CA LEU A 59 -7.17 15.39 -24.88
C LEU A 59 -7.34 16.86 -25.30
N GLU A 60 -7.07 17.20 -26.56
CA GLU A 60 -7.22 18.55 -27.11
C GLU A 60 -8.56 18.75 -27.83
N ALA A 61 -9.28 17.66 -28.12
CA ALA A 61 -10.63 17.73 -28.65
C ALA A 61 -11.59 18.49 -27.70
N SER A 62 -12.60 19.16 -28.27
CA SER A 62 -13.62 19.90 -27.52
C SER A 62 -15.03 19.52 -28.03
N PRO A 63 -15.82 18.74 -27.27
CA PRO A 63 -15.44 18.06 -26.02
C PRO A 63 -14.34 17.01 -26.25
N ARG A 64 -13.60 16.67 -25.19
CA ARG A 64 -12.65 15.54 -25.21
C ARG A 64 -13.45 14.27 -25.49
N ASP A 65 -12.95 13.45 -26.39
CA ASP A 65 -13.63 12.23 -26.82
C ASP A 65 -12.64 11.27 -27.46
N PHE A 66 -13.05 10.02 -27.63
CA PHE A 66 -12.30 9.07 -28.42
C PHE A 66 -12.19 9.56 -29.87
N VAL A 67 -10.98 9.47 -30.43
CA VAL A 67 -10.71 9.71 -31.85
C VAL A 67 -11.71 8.88 -32.65
N ARG A 68 -12.38 9.49 -33.61
CA ARG A 68 -13.40 8.81 -34.42
C ARG A 68 -12.77 8.04 -35.57
N ALA A 69 -13.34 6.90 -35.92
CA ALA A 69 -12.98 6.22 -37.16
C ALA A 69 -13.34 7.10 -38.37
N PRO A 70 -12.77 6.84 -39.57
CA PRO A 70 -13.18 7.52 -40.80
C PRO A 70 -14.70 7.45 -41.08
N ASN A 71 -15.40 6.47 -40.48
CA ASN A 71 -16.84 6.42 -40.38
C ASN A 71 -17.29 7.06 -39.04
N PRO A 72 -18.04 8.18 -39.04
CA PRO A 72 -18.19 9.07 -37.88
C PRO A 72 -18.99 8.50 -36.70
N LEU A 73 -19.61 7.32 -36.81
CA LEU A 73 -20.47 6.77 -35.77
C LEU A 73 -19.73 5.96 -34.71
N GLU A 74 -18.51 5.49 -34.98
CA GLU A 74 -17.76 4.60 -34.08
C GLU A 74 -16.40 5.22 -33.70
N PRO A 75 -15.93 5.00 -32.45
CA PRO A 75 -14.57 5.36 -32.06
C PRO A 75 -13.57 4.55 -32.89
N LEU A 76 -12.39 5.13 -33.10
CA LEU A 76 -11.28 4.48 -33.77
C LEU A 76 -10.83 3.28 -32.93
N SER A 77 -10.93 2.11 -33.56
CA SER A 77 -10.45 0.84 -33.04
C SER A 77 -9.17 0.47 -33.78
N ILE A 78 -8.04 0.55 -33.08
CA ILE A 78 -6.77 0.07 -33.61
C ILE A 78 -6.66 -1.41 -33.28
N THR A 79 -6.89 -2.27 -34.28
CA THR A 79 -6.74 -3.71 -34.09
C THR A 79 -5.31 -4.07 -33.66
N VAL A 80 -5.19 -4.79 -32.55
CA VAL A 80 -3.92 -5.30 -32.00
C VAL A 80 -4.06 -6.79 -31.67
N LEU A 81 -3.11 -7.34 -30.93
CA LEU A 81 -3.21 -8.71 -30.42
C LEU A 81 -4.45 -8.93 -29.53
N LYS A 82 -4.79 -10.20 -29.29
CA LYS A 82 -6.01 -10.54 -28.57
C LYS A 82 -5.93 -10.14 -27.10
N ARG A 83 -6.94 -9.42 -26.59
CA ARG A 83 -7.06 -8.99 -25.18
C ARG A 83 -5.78 -8.32 -24.64
N PRO A 84 -5.37 -7.16 -25.20
CA PRO A 84 -4.19 -6.45 -24.72
C PRO A 84 -4.33 -6.12 -23.23
N LEU A 85 -3.33 -6.47 -22.42
CA LEU A 85 -3.35 -6.26 -20.97
C LEU A 85 -2.37 -5.21 -20.50
N ASN A 86 -1.26 -5.02 -21.21
CA ASN A 86 -0.28 -4.01 -20.84
C ASN A 86 0.17 -3.18 -22.03
N LEU A 87 0.50 -1.93 -21.72
CA LEU A 87 1.05 -0.95 -22.63
C LEU A 87 2.41 -0.46 -22.15
N THR A 88 3.31 -0.22 -23.10
CA THR A 88 4.44 0.68 -22.90
C THR A 88 4.53 1.62 -24.07
N ARG A 89 5.32 2.68 -23.93
CA ARG A 89 5.52 3.69 -24.95
C ARG A 89 6.99 3.99 -25.10
N ASP A 90 7.34 4.53 -26.26
CA ASP A 90 8.63 5.16 -26.43
C ASP A 90 8.77 6.34 -25.47
N VAL A 91 9.78 6.30 -24.60
CA VAL A 91 10.13 7.41 -23.70
C VAL A 91 11.54 7.89 -24.01
N ALA A 92 11.69 9.20 -24.18
CA ALA A 92 12.99 9.86 -24.25
C ALA A 92 13.04 11.00 -23.22
N TYR A 93 14.26 11.34 -22.81
CA TYR A 93 14.51 12.46 -21.91
C TYR A 93 15.45 13.40 -22.62
N GLY A 94 15.13 14.69 -22.61
CA GLY A 94 15.98 15.71 -23.21
C GLY A 94 17.34 15.78 -22.55
N THR A 95 18.37 16.10 -23.32
CA THR A 95 19.77 16.13 -22.88
C THR A 95 20.45 17.46 -23.16
N THR A 96 19.73 18.42 -23.74
CA THR A 96 20.23 19.76 -24.06
C THR A 96 19.85 20.75 -22.95
N ASP A 97 20.50 21.90 -22.87
CA ASP A 97 20.18 22.90 -21.84
C ASP A 97 18.72 23.39 -21.89
N ALA A 98 18.07 23.33 -23.07
CA ALA A 98 16.69 23.77 -23.25
C ALA A 98 15.64 22.74 -22.81
N ASP A 99 15.99 21.45 -22.82
CA ASP A 99 15.06 20.34 -22.58
C ASP A 99 15.58 19.33 -21.54
N LEU A 100 16.62 19.68 -20.78
CA LEU A 100 17.33 18.75 -19.92
C LEU A 100 16.38 18.02 -18.96
N GLY A 101 16.32 16.70 -19.10
CA GLY A 101 15.51 15.81 -18.29
C GLY A 101 13.99 15.94 -18.50
N GLN A 102 13.53 16.72 -19.48
CA GLN A 102 12.14 16.76 -19.89
C GLN A 102 11.77 15.46 -20.60
N GLU A 103 10.65 14.86 -20.21
CA GLU A 103 10.17 13.62 -20.81
C GLU A 103 9.42 13.91 -22.11
N THR A 104 9.80 13.21 -23.18
CA THR A 104 9.16 13.29 -24.49
C THR A 104 8.75 11.90 -24.94
N ALA A 105 7.53 11.77 -25.46
CA ALA A 105 7.06 10.52 -26.03
C ALA A 105 7.62 10.33 -27.46
N GLY A 106 7.93 9.09 -27.83
CA GLY A 106 8.32 8.75 -29.20
C GLY A 106 7.15 8.28 -30.08
N PRO A 107 7.45 7.74 -31.28
CA PRO A 107 6.46 7.43 -32.30
C PRO A 107 5.65 6.15 -32.04
N TYR A 108 5.99 5.32 -31.04
CA TYR A 108 5.34 4.03 -30.84
C TYR A 108 4.70 3.83 -29.46
N VAL A 109 3.59 3.10 -29.49
CA VAL A 109 2.97 2.41 -28.36
C VAL A 109 3.04 0.91 -28.62
N TYR A 110 3.34 0.14 -27.58
CA TYR A 110 3.49 -1.30 -27.65
C TYR A 110 2.46 -1.97 -26.77
N ALA A 111 1.79 -2.99 -27.30
CA ALA A 111 0.82 -3.77 -26.55
C ALA A 111 1.26 -5.23 -26.42
N ARG A 112 1.03 -5.81 -25.25
CA ARG A 112 1.10 -7.26 -25.01
C ARG A 112 -0.13 -7.77 -24.28
N SER A 113 -0.29 -9.09 -24.28
CA SER A 113 -1.32 -9.83 -23.55
C SER A 113 -0.63 -10.83 -22.63
N ALA A 114 -1.31 -11.25 -21.56
CA ALA A 114 -0.79 -12.27 -20.66
C ALA A 114 -0.52 -13.57 -21.41
N GLY A 115 0.67 -14.14 -21.22
CA GLY A 115 1.05 -15.41 -21.86
C GLY A 115 1.15 -15.34 -23.38
N SER A 116 1.27 -14.15 -23.98
CA SER A 116 1.49 -14.01 -25.42
C SER A 116 2.97 -14.13 -25.78
N GLN A 117 3.23 -14.65 -26.98
CA GLN A 117 4.53 -14.63 -27.66
C GLN A 117 4.59 -13.54 -28.74
N GLU A 118 3.66 -12.59 -28.70
CA GLU A 118 3.54 -11.50 -29.67
C GLU A 118 3.48 -10.14 -28.98
N ILE A 119 4.11 -9.14 -29.62
CA ILE A 119 3.99 -7.71 -29.28
C ILE A 119 3.41 -6.98 -30.50
N SER A 120 2.34 -6.22 -30.30
CA SER A 120 1.82 -5.30 -31.31
C SER A 120 2.52 -3.95 -31.20
N VAL A 121 3.08 -3.46 -32.30
CA VAL A 121 3.70 -2.14 -32.42
C VAL A 121 2.72 -1.21 -33.14
N VAL A 122 2.25 -0.20 -32.43
CA VAL A 122 1.24 0.76 -32.90
C VAL A 122 1.90 2.12 -33.05
N ALA A 123 1.71 2.75 -34.20
CA ALA A 123 2.18 4.12 -34.39
C ALA A 123 1.28 5.10 -33.65
N ALA A 124 1.91 6.05 -32.97
CA ALA A 124 1.27 6.99 -32.05
C ALA A 124 0.92 8.34 -32.69
N ALA A 125 1.27 8.54 -33.96
CA ALA A 125 0.90 9.72 -34.71
C ALA A 125 -0.50 9.55 -35.36
N PRO A 126 -1.35 10.59 -35.39
CA PRO A 126 -2.73 10.48 -35.83
C PRO A 126 -2.89 10.05 -37.30
N GLU A 127 -1.96 10.44 -38.16
CA GLU A 127 -1.87 10.00 -39.55
C GLU A 127 -1.62 8.48 -39.70
N TYR A 128 -1.17 7.82 -38.62
CA TYR A 128 -0.77 6.42 -38.61
C TYR A 128 -1.33 5.63 -37.44
N PHE A 129 -2.50 5.98 -36.88
CA PHE A 129 -3.14 5.19 -35.82
C PHE A 129 -3.56 3.78 -36.30
N LYS A 130 -2.57 2.89 -36.37
CA LYS A 130 -2.66 1.50 -36.81
C LYS A 130 -1.48 0.69 -36.27
N GLU A 131 -1.66 -0.62 -36.19
CA GLU A 131 -0.56 -1.54 -36.00
C GLU A 131 0.37 -1.49 -37.24
N VAL A 132 1.61 -1.08 -37.03
CA VAL A 132 2.62 -0.98 -38.08
C VAL A 132 3.47 -2.26 -38.18
N LYS A 133 3.53 -3.02 -37.08
CA LYS A 133 4.28 -4.27 -37.02
C LYS A 133 3.77 -5.16 -35.90
N ARG A 134 3.82 -6.48 -36.13
CA ARG A 134 3.71 -7.50 -35.09
C ARG A 134 5.03 -8.23 -34.92
N LEU A 135 5.53 -8.29 -33.70
CA LEU A 135 6.76 -8.98 -33.34
C LEU A 135 6.40 -10.34 -32.74
N SER A 136 6.88 -11.42 -33.33
CA SER A 136 6.78 -12.77 -32.76
C SER A 136 8.09 -13.13 -32.07
N VAL A 137 8.02 -13.64 -30.84
CA VAL A 137 9.18 -13.97 -30.00
C VAL A 137 9.16 -15.43 -29.58
N SER A 138 10.28 -15.97 -29.10
CA SER A 138 10.44 -17.40 -28.80
C SER A 138 9.89 -17.85 -27.45
N GLY A 139 9.31 -16.97 -26.64
CA GLY A 139 8.79 -17.28 -25.30
C GLY A 139 7.79 -16.25 -24.80
N PHE A 140 7.17 -16.50 -23.64
CA PHE A 140 6.11 -15.63 -23.13
C PHE A 140 6.67 -14.30 -22.65
N ILE A 141 6.10 -13.19 -23.11
CA ILE A 141 6.59 -11.86 -22.74
C ILE A 141 6.13 -11.53 -21.31
N THR A 142 7.07 -11.29 -20.40
CA THR A 142 6.75 -11.00 -18.99
C THR A 142 6.81 -9.52 -18.65
N ALA A 143 7.70 -8.77 -19.31
CA ALA A 143 7.86 -7.33 -19.14
C ALA A 143 8.43 -6.69 -20.40
N PHE A 144 8.19 -5.40 -20.59
CA PHE A 144 8.80 -4.61 -21.66
C PHE A 144 9.03 -3.15 -21.22
N ALA A 145 9.89 -2.45 -21.94
CA ALA A 145 10.08 -1.01 -21.85
C ALA A 145 10.64 -0.51 -23.18
N ALA A 146 10.33 0.72 -23.57
CA ALA A 146 10.84 1.27 -24.82
C ALA A 146 11.51 2.63 -24.63
N ARG A 147 12.54 2.85 -25.43
CA ARG A 147 13.27 4.11 -25.54
C ARG A 147 12.89 4.78 -26.84
N GLY A 148 12.47 6.02 -26.76
CA GLY A 148 12.18 6.84 -27.94
C GLY A 148 13.44 7.26 -28.70
N PRO A 149 13.27 7.65 -29.98
CA PRO A 149 14.36 8.06 -30.84
C PRO A 149 15.02 9.34 -30.33
N ARG A 150 16.33 9.48 -30.52
CA ARG A 150 17.10 10.69 -30.17
C ARG A 150 17.87 11.17 -31.39
N GLY A 151 17.69 12.46 -31.74
CA GLY A 151 18.43 13.08 -32.83
C GLY A 151 18.30 12.36 -34.19
N GLY A 152 17.15 11.74 -34.46
CA GLY A 152 16.89 10.97 -35.69
C GLY A 152 17.29 9.49 -35.63
N SER A 153 17.65 8.95 -34.46
CA SER A 153 17.87 7.51 -34.28
C SER A 153 16.56 6.70 -34.37
N ASN A 154 16.68 5.38 -34.41
CA ASN A 154 15.54 4.47 -34.28
C ASN A 154 15.01 4.44 -32.84
N SER A 155 13.76 3.99 -32.67
CA SER A 155 13.23 3.59 -31.36
C SER A 155 13.86 2.25 -30.95
N THR A 156 14.00 2.01 -29.65
CA THR A 156 14.53 0.74 -29.13
C THR A 156 13.54 0.13 -28.16
N LEU A 157 13.06 -1.07 -28.48
CA LEU A 157 12.20 -1.86 -27.59
C LEU A 157 13.06 -2.89 -26.85
N HIS A 158 12.90 -2.92 -25.54
CA HIS A 158 13.45 -3.94 -24.66
C HIS A 158 12.31 -4.80 -24.11
N TYR A 159 12.48 -6.11 -24.13
CA TYR A 159 11.48 -7.03 -23.60
C TYR A 159 12.12 -8.26 -22.97
N ALA A 160 11.45 -8.79 -21.95
CA ALA A 160 11.82 -10.04 -21.31
C ALA A 160 10.89 -11.15 -21.76
N THR A 161 11.45 -12.31 -22.11
CA THR A 161 10.67 -13.54 -22.32
C THR A 161 10.94 -14.53 -21.20
N GLN A 162 9.95 -15.35 -20.87
CA GLN A 162 10.07 -16.50 -20.00
C GLN A 162 10.18 -17.77 -20.85
N GLY A 163 11.27 -18.50 -20.68
CA GLY A 163 11.48 -19.85 -21.22
C GLY A 163 11.60 -20.89 -20.10
N PRO A 164 11.86 -22.16 -20.47
CA PRO A 164 12.04 -23.26 -19.51
C PRO A 164 13.22 -23.05 -18.55
N GLU A 165 14.30 -22.43 -19.03
CA GLU A 165 15.54 -22.23 -18.25
C GLU A 165 15.51 -20.97 -17.36
N GLY A 166 14.58 -20.04 -17.61
CA GLY A 166 14.53 -18.74 -16.95
C GLY A 166 14.11 -17.63 -17.90
N ALA A 167 14.34 -16.38 -17.49
CA ALA A 167 14.03 -15.21 -18.28
C ALA A 167 15.20 -14.79 -19.17
N THR A 168 14.92 -14.29 -20.37
CA THR A 168 15.92 -13.69 -21.27
C THR A 168 15.48 -12.31 -21.70
N LEU A 169 16.39 -11.34 -21.63
CA LEU A 169 16.18 -9.96 -22.07
C LEU A 169 16.69 -9.76 -23.48
N TYR A 170 15.83 -9.17 -24.30
CA TYR A 170 16.07 -8.87 -25.70
C TYR A 170 16.05 -7.37 -25.96
N ARG A 171 16.76 -6.97 -27.02
CA ARG A 171 16.79 -5.62 -27.58
C ARG A 171 16.43 -5.70 -29.06
N VAL A 172 15.52 -4.84 -29.52
CA VAL A 172 15.18 -4.70 -30.94
C VAL A 172 15.06 -3.22 -31.31
N GLU A 173 15.68 -2.84 -32.41
CA GLU A 173 15.56 -1.49 -32.97
C GLU A 173 14.44 -1.43 -33.99
N LEU A 174 13.68 -0.34 -33.94
CA LEU A 174 12.52 -0.10 -34.77
C LEU A 174 12.73 1.22 -35.54
N PRO A 175 12.82 1.18 -36.88
CA PRO A 175 12.85 2.39 -37.69
C PRO A 175 11.55 3.17 -37.55
N GLY A 176 11.49 4.39 -38.09
CA GLY A 176 10.30 5.24 -38.00
C GLY A 176 9.04 4.63 -38.65
N PRO A 177 7.82 5.11 -38.30
CA PRO A 177 6.55 4.48 -38.70
C PRO A 177 6.42 4.30 -40.21
N GLU A 178 6.84 5.30 -40.98
CA GLU A 178 6.79 5.28 -42.45
C GLU A 178 7.60 4.13 -43.05
N ALA A 179 8.79 3.86 -42.51
CA ALA A 179 9.65 2.78 -42.98
C ALA A 179 9.04 1.41 -42.68
N LEU A 180 8.46 1.21 -41.49
CA LEU A 180 7.76 -0.03 -41.14
C LEU A 180 6.53 -0.26 -42.02
N LEU A 181 5.78 0.80 -42.30
CA LEU A 181 4.63 0.75 -43.21
C LEU A 181 5.03 0.48 -44.66
N ALA A 182 6.22 0.94 -45.07
CA ALA A 182 6.81 0.59 -46.36
C ALA A 182 7.39 -0.85 -46.40
N GLY A 183 7.28 -1.61 -45.30
CA GLY A 183 7.74 -3.00 -45.24
C GLY A 183 9.23 -3.16 -44.93
N ALA A 184 9.86 -2.17 -44.28
CA ALA A 184 11.26 -2.27 -43.86
C ALA A 184 11.49 -3.54 -43.01
N ALA A 185 12.56 -4.26 -43.33
CA ALA A 185 13.00 -5.39 -42.53
C ALA A 185 13.51 -4.89 -41.17
N LEU A 186 13.15 -5.62 -40.11
CA LEU A 186 13.69 -5.36 -38.79
C LEU A 186 15.02 -6.09 -38.60
N PRO A 187 15.97 -5.51 -37.85
CA PRO A 187 17.11 -6.27 -37.37
C PRO A 187 16.62 -7.42 -36.49
N ALA A 188 17.39 -8.52 -36.49
CA ALA A 188 17.09 -9.65 -35.61
C ALA A 188 17.16 -9.20 -34.14
N PRO A 189 16.22 -9.62 -33.27
CA PRO A 189 16.30 -9.30 -31.86
C PRO A 189 17.58 -9.84 -31.23
N GLU A 190 18.28 -8.99 -30.49
CA GLU A 190 19.53 -9.33 -29.83
C GLU A 190 19.23 -9.85 -28.43
N SER A 191 19.64 -11.09 -28.12
CA SER A 191 19.66 -11.57 -26.73
C SER A 191 20.84 -10.91 -26.00
N ARG A 192 20.54 -10.18 -24.93
CA ARG A 192 21.54 -9.36 -24.23
C ARG A 192 21.82 -9.83 -22.80
N LEU A 193 20.86 -10.46 -22.13
CA LEU A 193 21.04 -10.99 -20.78
C LEU A 193 20.15 -12.21 -20.54
N SER A 194 20.73 -13.33 -20.09
CA SER A 194 19.99 -14.50 -19.61
C SER A 194 20.00 -14.54 -18.08
N LEU A 195 18.84 -14.82 -17.49
CA LEU A 195 18.60 -14.85 -16.05
C LEU A 195 18.03 -16.22 -15.65
N PRO A 196 18.90 -17.24 -15.45
CA PRO A 196 18.47 -18.59 -15.16
C PRO A 196 17.63 -18.68 -13.88
N GLY A 197 16.52 -19.40 -13.93
CA GLY A 197 15.61 -19.60 -12.79
C GLY A 197 14.95 -18.33 -12.25
N GLN A 198 15.03 -17.21 -12.96
CA GLN A 198 14.38 -15.94 -12.60
C GLN A 198 13.27 -15.61 -13.61
N THR A 199 12.29 -14.85 -13.15
CA THR A 199 11.27 -14.20 -13.98
C THR A 199 11.42 -12.70 -13.85
N VAL A 200 11.47 -11.98 -14.97
CA VAL A 200 11.47 -10.51 -14.96
C VAL A 200 10.04 -10.02 -14.72
N THR A 201 9.84 -9.26 -13.64
CA THR A 201 8.54 -8.74 -13.21
C THR A 201 8.26 -7.34 -13.74
N ALA A 202 9.29 -6.49 -13.84
CA ALA A 202 9.17 -5.13 -14.36
C ALA A 202 10.45 -4.70 -15.09
N LEU A 203 10.26 -3.85 -16.10
CA LEU A 203 11.32 -3.17 -16.84
C LEU A 203 11.01 -1.69 -16.92
N LEU A 204 12.03 -0.85 -16.81
CA LEU A 204 11.90 0.60 -16.92
C LEU A 204 13.13 1.20 -17.61
N SER A 205 12.90 2.01 -18.65
CA SER A 205 13.96 2.80 -19.30
C SER A 205 14.38 3.95 -18.40
N LEU A 206 15.68 4.02 -18.11
CA LEU A 206 16.25 5.06 -17.25
C LEU A 206 16.67 6.28 -18.09
N PRO A 207 16.49 7.50 -17.56
CA PRO A 207 17.00 8.70 -18.20
C PRO A 207 18.49 8.59 -18.48
N ALA A 208 18.91 9.17 -19.60
CA ALA A 208 20.33 9.34 -19.86
C ALA A 208 20.80 10.62 -19.16
N THR A 209 22.09 10.66 -18.83
CA THR A 209 22.68 11.86 -18.26
C THR A 209 23.12 12.81 -19.36
N ARG A 210 23.28 14.09 -19.02
CA ARG A 210 23.90 15.09 -19.89
C ARG A 210 25.28 14.65 -20.39
N GLU A 211 26.05 14.02 -19.51
CA GLU A 211 27.43 13.58 -19.78
C GLU A 211 27.47 12.35 -20.70
N ASN A 212 26.43 11.52 -20.68
CA ASN A 212 26.33 10.33 -21.52
C ASN A 212 24.94 10.23 -22.19
N PRO A 213 24.68 11.05 -23.22
CA PRO A 213 23.39 11.05 -23.91
C PRO A 213 23.14 9.77 -24.72
N GLY A 214 24.17 8.96 -24.99
CA GLY A 214 24.05 7.67 -25.65
C GLY A 214 23.58 6.54 -24.73
N GLN A 215 23.68 6.73 -23.42
CA GLN A 215 23.44 5.71 -22.39
C GLN A 215 22.10 4.97 -22.55
N GLU A 216 22.17 3.63 -22.54
CA GLU A 216 21.02 2.71 -22.59
C GLU A 216 20.90 1.92 -21.29
N HIS A 217 20.48 2.59 -20.22
CA HIS A 217 20.32 1.92 -18.93
C HIS A 217 18.84 1.56 -18.67
N LEU A 218 18.63 0.40 -18.08
CA LEU A 218 17.33 -0.12 -17.67
C LEU A 218 17.37 -0.47 -16.19
N ALA A 219 16.26 -0.25 -15.49
CA ALA A 219 16.01 -0.92 -14.22
C ALA A 219 15.23 -2.21 -14.49
N VAL A 220 15.73 -3.32 -13.93
CA VAL A 220 15.17 -4.66 -14.11
C VAL A 220 14.81 -5.22 -12.75
N ALA A 221 13.53 -5.52 -12.53
CA ALA A 221 13.08 -6.25 -11.35
C ALA A 221 12.84 -7.72 -11.70
N THR A 222 13.31 -8.62 -10.84
CA THR A 222 13.18 -10.07 -11.01
C THR A 222 12.69 -10.74 -9.74
N ARG A 223 12.00 -11.87 -9.93
CA ARG A 223 11.64 -12.80 -8.85
C ARG A 223 11.95 -14.23 -9.26
N ARG A 224 12.33 -15.04 -8.29
CA ARG A 224 12.42 -16.50 -8.39
C ARG A 224 11.23 -17.11 -7.69
N VAL A 225 10.46 -17.90 -8.42
CA VAL A 225 9.38 -18.70 -7.83
C VAL A 225 10.01 -19.82 -7.01
N ALA A 226 9.54 -20.01 -5.78
CA ALA A 226 9.98 -21.11 -4.94
C ALA A 226 9.70 -22.45 -5.64
N SER A 227 10.71 -23.31 -5.72
CA SER A 227 10.60 -24.69 -6.19
C SER A 227 11.13 -25.59 -5.08
N GLU A 228 10.53 -26.78 -4.91
CA GLU A 228 10.90 -27.78 -3.89
C GLU A 228 12.42 -28.04 -3.81
N ASN A 229 13.16 -27.85 -4.91
CA ASN A 229 14.59 -28.14 -5.02
C ASN A 229 15.51 -26.91 -5.00
N GLN A 230 14.98 -25.69 -4.85
CA GLN A 230 15.73 -24.45 -5.17
C GLN A 230 15.82 -23.41 -4.03
N GLY A 231 15.39 -23.76 -2.82
CA GLY A 231 15.48 -22.91 -1.63
C GLY A 231 14.38 -21.84 -1.55
N ALA A 232 14.54 -20.90 -0.62
CA ALA A 232 13.60 -19.81 -0.39
C ALA A 232 13.44 -18.91 -1.64
N PRO A 233 12.27 -18.27 -1.85
CA PRO A 233 12.08 -17.30 -2.92
C PRO A 233 13.15 -16.21 -2.83
N SER A 234 13.71 -15.82 -3.97
CA SER A 234 14.69 -14.74 -4.07
C SER A 234 14.22 -13.70 -5.08
N PHE A 235 14.61 -12.46 -4.87
CA PHE A 235 14.27 -11.34 -5.74
C PHE A 235 15.49 -10.45 -5.89
N ARG A 236 15.57 -9.76 -7.03
CA ARG A 236 16.62 -8.79 -7.32
C ARG A 236 16.02 -7.64 -8.09
N THR A 237 16.51 -6.44 -7.84
CA THR A 237 16.22 -5.30 -8.71
C THR A 237 17.54 -4.64 -9.00
N PHE A 238 17.89 -4.41 -10.26
CA PHE A 238 19.22 -3.92 -10.62
C PHE A 238 19.20 -2.99 -11.82
N ARG A 239 20.24 -2.16 -11.91
CA ARG A 239 20.57 -1.34 -13.06
C ARG A 239 21.35 -2.18 -14.06
N TRP A 240 20.89 -2.18 -15.30
CA TRP A 240 21.48 -2.92 -16.39
C TRP A 240 21.83 -1.98 -17.54
N ASP A 241 23.03 -2.12 -18.09
CA ASP A 241 23.43 -1.46 -19.33
C ASP A 241 23.09 -2.35 -20.52
N ALA A 242 22.09 -1.95 -21.29
CA ALA A 242 21.61 -2.71 -22.44
C ALA A 242 22.59 -2.70 -23.61
N ALA A 243 23.50 -1.72 -23.69
CA ALA A 243 24.50 -1.64 -24.74
C ALA A 243 25.64 -2.63 -24.48
N THR A 244 26.16 -2.70 -23.25
CA THR A 244 27.27 -3.58 -22.88
C THR A 244 26.84 -4.94 -22.34
N GLY A 245 25.58 -5.08 -21.93
CA GLY A 245 25.05 -6.27 -21.28
C GLY A 245 25.42 -6.39 -19.79
N GLN A 246 26.12 -5.42 -19.21
CA GLN A 246 26.61 -5.49 -17.83
C GLN A 246 25.55 -5.07 -16.80
N ILE A 247 25.49 -5.81 -15.69
CA ILE A 247 24.78 -5.37 -14.49
C ILE A 247 25.69 -4.38 -13.77
N LEU A 248 25.21 -3.14 -13.62
CA LEU A 248 26.00 -2.05 -13.07
C LEU A 248 25.84 -1.91 -11.56
N GLN A 249 24.63 -2.13 -11.03
CA GLN A 249 24.31 -1.83 -9.63
C GLN A 249 23.04 -2.56 -9.18
N GLU A 250 22.98 -2.97 -7.92
CA GLU A 250 21.77 -3.50 -7.28
C GLU A 250 20.97 -2.36 -6.63
N TYR A 251 19.65 -2.48 -6.66
CA TYR A 251 18.68 -1.58 -6.05
C TYR A 251 18.06 -2.23 -4.81
N ALA A 252 18.30 -1.62 -3.65
CA ALA A 252 17.97 -2.13 -2.34
C ALA A 252 16.50 -1.92 -1.93
N PHE A 253 15.55 -2.35 -2.75
CA PHE A 253 14.11 -2.25 -2.41
C PHE A 253 13.70 -3.09 -1.19
N GLY A 254 14.52 -4.06 -0.77
CA GLY A 254 14.26 -4.90 0.40
C GLY A 254 13.10 -5.89 0.27
N ALA A 255 12.32 -5.81 -0.83
CA ALA A 255 11.23 -6.71 -1.19
C ALA A 255 11.15 -6.87 -2.73
N PRO A 256 10.45 -7.90 -3.24
CA PRO A 256 10.23 -8.03 -4.68
C PRO A 256 9.39 -6.84 -5.20
N VAL A 257 9.68 -6.42 -6.44
CA VAL A 257 9.04 -5.27 -7.07
C VAL A 257 8.23 -5.72 -8.29
N ARG A 258 6.99 -5.26 -8.41
CA ARG A 258 6.09 -5.63 -9.52
C ARG A 258 5.87 -4.51 -10.54
N LEU A 259 6.07 -3.25 -10.14
CA LEU A 259 6.01 -2.09 -11.04
C LEU A 259 7.17 -1.16 -10.71
N LEU A 260 7.78 -0.60 -11.75
CA LEU A 260 8.84 0.39 -11.64
C LEU A 260 8.40 1.67 -12.33
N ALA A 261 8.66 2.80 -11.69
CA ALA A 261 8.42 4.12 -12.25
C ALA A 261 9.58 5.07 -11.91
N THR A 262 9.74 6.08 -12.74
CA THR A 262 10.69 7.18 -12.51
C THR A 262 10.06 8.48 -12.97
N HIS A 263 10.80 9.58 -12.91
CA HIS A 263 10.27 10.93 -13.11
C HIS A 263 11.17 11.77 -14.03
N PRO A 264 10.59 12.75 -14.75
CA PRO A 264 11.37 13.78 -15.43
C PRO A 264 12.07 14.70 -14.42
N ARG A 265 12.94 15.58 -14.92
CA ARG A 265 13.55 16.62 -14.10
C ARG A 265 12.48 17.55 -13.55
N VAL A 266 12.53 17.81 -12.24
CA VAL A 266 11.61 18.73 -11.57
C VAL A 266 12.39 19.80 -10.84
N GLU A 267 11.91 21.03 -10.93
CA GLU A 267 12.48 22.18 -10.25
C GLU A 267 11.55 22.64 -9.12
N ARG A 268 12.14 23.19 -8.07
CA ARG A 268 11.39 23.69 -6.93
C ARG A 268 10.55 24.89 -7.38
N THR A 269 9.23 24.79 -7.25
CA THR A 269 8.31 25.87 -7.58
C THR A 269 8.28 26.90 -6.45
N ALA A 270 8.23 28.20 -6.79
CA ALA A 270 8.15 29.32 -5.83
C ALA A 270 6.91 29.28 -4.90
N PHE A 271 5.93 28.41 -5.20
CA PHE A 271 4.68 28.21 -4.46
C PHE A 271 4.76 27.17 -3.33
N GLU A 272 5.96 26.75 -2.93
CA GLU A 272 6.12 25.93 -1.71
C GLU A 272 5.97 26.78 -0.41
N THR A 273 5.10 27.79 -0.43
CA THR A 273 4.71 28.59 0.74
C THR A 273 3.65 27.81 1.52
N GLN A 274 4.10 26.79 2.26
CA GLN A 274 3.23 25.90 3.03
C GLN A 274 2.60 26.61 4.23
N THR A 275 1.28 26.75 4.25
CA THR A 275 0.50 26.84 5.51
C THR A 275 -0.01 25.46 5.94
N CYS A 276 -0.43 24.64 4.98
CA CYS A 276 -1.12 23.36 5.22
C CYS A 276 -0.28 22.09 5.45
N ALA A 277 0.93 22.14 6.01
CA ALA A 277 1.68 20.92 6.37
C ALA A 277 2.64 21.14 7.53
N LEU A 278 2.71 20.20 8.47
CA LEU A 278 3.77 20.10 9.50
C LEU A 278 5.19 20.23 8.92
N ASP A 279 5.33 19.94 7.64
CA ASP A 279 6.58 19.85 6.92
C ASP A 279 7.05 21.09 6.16
N ALA A 280 6.47 22.25 6.47
CA ALA A 280 6.90 23.55 5.99
C ALA A 280 8.38 23.87 6.31
N THR A 281 8.99 23.13 7.23
CA THR A 281 10.29 23.45 7.83
C THR A 281 11.48 22.72 7.21
N VAL A 282 11.27 21.67 6.40
CA VAL A 282 12.38 20.94 5.77
C VAL A 282 12.51 21.34 4.29
N PRO A 283 13.59 22.05 3.90
CA PRO A 283 13.76 22.46 2.52
C PRO A 283 13.99 21.23 1.62
N ALA A 284 13.11 21.06 0.62
CA ALA A 284 13.34 20.13 -0.46
C ALA A 284 14.61 20.49 -1.25
N LYS A 285 15.22 19.51 -1.94
CA LYS A 285 16.29 19.75 -2.92
C LYS A 285 15.81 20.80 -3.95
N ALA A 286 16.67 21.74 -4.32
CA ALA A 286 16.33 22.86 -5.21
C ALA A 286 15.92 22.40 -6.63
N SER A 287 16.49 21.28 -7.07
CA SER A 287 16.08 20.55 -8.27
C SER A 287 16.29 19.07 -8.03
N LEU A 288 15.52 18.25 -8.73
CA LEU A 288 15.68 16.81 -8.77
C LEU A 288 15.87 16.41 -10.23
N GLU A 289 17.06 15.90 -10.54
CA GLU A 289 17.44 15.46 -11.88
C GLU A 289 16.55 14.30 -12.34
N ALA A 290 16.34 14.18 -13.65
CA ALA A 290 15.50 13.12 -14.21
C ALA A 290 15.99 11.74 -13.77
N GLY A 291 15.08 10.97 -13.19
CA GLY A 291 15.34 9.66 -12.64
C GLY A 291 16.39 9.57 -11.55
N ALA A 292 16.56 10.65 -10.78
CA ALA A 292 17.32 10.60 -9.53
C ALA A 292 16.74 9.54 -8.55
N TYR A 293 15.43 9.33 -8.57
CA TYR A 293 14.77 8.27 -7.81
C TYR A 293 14.06 7.26 -8.72
N LEU A 294 14.12 5.99 -8.31
CA LEU A 294 13.33 4.91 -8.86
C LEU A 294 12.31 4.46 -7.83
N PHE A 295 11.04 4.52 -8.21
CA PHE A 295 9.93 4.10 -7.37
C PHE A 295 9.51 2.68 -7.76
N GLY A 296 9.41 1.83 -6.75
CA GLY A 296 8.99 0.43 -6.87
C GLY A 296 7.70 0.22 -6.11
N VAL A 297 6.70 -0.39 -6.77
CA VAL A 297 5.55 -0.98 -6.08
C VAL A 297 5.97 -2.35 -5.58
N LEU A 298 5.99 -2.51 -4.25
CA LEU A 298 6.40 -3.75 -3.61
C LEU A 298 5.32 -4.84 -3.83
N ASP A 299 5.77 -6.09 -3.90
CA ASP A 299 4.93 -7.27 -4.07
C ASP A 299 4.77 -7.99 -2.71
N GLU A 300 3.65 -7.77 -2.05
CA GLU A 300 3.32 -8.33 -0.74
C GLU A 300 3.25 -9.87 -0.72
N SER A 301 2.94 -10.48 -1.88
CA SER A 301 2.84 -11.93 -2.00
C SER A 301 4.19 -12.63 -1.81
N GLY A 302 5.29 -11.90 -1.98
CA GLY A 302 6.64 -12.45 -1.89
C GLY A 302 7.30 -12.40 -0.51
N CYS A 303 6.80 -11.65 0.46
CA CYS A 303 7.39 -11.62 1.82
C CYS A 303 6.42 -11.56 3.01
N GLY A 304 5.11 -11.63 2.80
CA GLY A 304 4.13 -12.02 3.84
C GLY A 304 3.99 -11.06 5.04
N GLN A 305 4.60 -9.88 4.99
CA GLN A 305 4.61 -8.84 6.04
C GLN A 305 4.03 -7.54 5.48
N GLN A 306 3.33 -6.75 6.30
CA GLN A 306 2.76 -5.45 5.88
C GLN A 306 3.83 -4.43 5.48
N ALA A 307 5.06 -4.57 6.00
CA ALA A 307 6.24 -3.80 5.60
C ALA A 307 6.72 -4.09 4.14
N CYS A 308 6.14 -5.10 3.48
CA CYS A 308 6.39 -5.47 2.10
C CYS A 308 5.35 -4.95 1.10
N SER A 309 4.48 -4.02 1.52
CA SER A 309 3.48 -3.42 0.64
C SER A 309 3.69 -1.91 0.52
N GLY A 310 3.10 -1.34 -0.52
CA GLY A 310 3.17 0.09 -0.81
C GLY A 310 4.23 0.46 -1.84
N VAL A 311 4.61 1.74 -1.81
CA VAL A 311 5.59 2.32 -2.75
C VAL A 311 6.86 2.70 -2.00
N LEU A 312 8.01 2.24 -2.46
CA LEU A 312 9.32 2.60 -1.93
C LEU A 312 10.16 3.24 -3.04
N ALA A 313 11.07 4.14 -2.68
CA ALA A 313 12.04 4.71 -3.60
C ALA A 313 13.47 4.30 -3.25
N VAL A 314 14.28 4.10 -4.27
CA VAL A 314 15.74 3.97 -4.18
C VAL A 314 16.41 5.11 -4.92
N ASP A 315 17.57 5.52 -4.44
CA ASP A 315 18.43 6.47 -5.14
C ASP A 315 19.08 5.77 -6.35
N ALA A 316 18.87 6.31 -7.54
CA ALA A 316 19.26 5.67 -8.79
C ALA A 316 20.78 5.60 -9.00
N VAL A 317 21.56 6.40 -8.25
CA VAL A 317 23.02 6.51 -8.34
C VAL A 317 23.70 5.60 -7.33
N THR A 318 23.19 5.54 -6.10
CA THR A 318 23.78 4.76 -5.00
C THR A 318 23.18 3.36 -4.87
N GLY A 319 21.99 3.15 -5.42
CA GLY A 319 21.24 1.90 -5.33
C GLY A 319 20.61 1.65 -3.95
N GLN A 320 20.82 2.55 -2.98
CA GLN A 320 20.29 2.40 -1.62
C GLN A 320 18.85 2.90 -1.53
N ILE A 321 18.14 2.49 -0.48
CA ILE A 321 16.84 3.08 -0.12
C ILE A 321 17.03 4.59 -0.03
N ALA A 322 16.20 5.34 -0.75
CA ALA A 322 16.31 6.79 -0.80
C ALA A 322 16.04 7.38 0.59
N THR A 323 16.72 8.48 0.91
CA THR A 323 16.51 9.18 2.17
C THR A 323 15.38 10.20 2.04
N ASP A 324 14.44 10.18 2.97
CA ASP A 324 13.35 11.15 3.00
C ASP A 324 13.82 12.52 3.51
N SER A 325 12.89 13.46 3.65
CA SER A 325 13.17 14.79 4.20
C SER A 325 13.87 14.76 5.58
N THR A 326 13.67 13.72 6.40
CA THR A 326 14.30 13.55 7.72
C THR A 326 15.72 12.99 7.67
N GLN A 327 16.29 12.80 6.47
CA GLN A 327 17.61 12.20 6.23
C GLN A 327 17.74 10.74 6.67
N LEU A 328 16.61 10.04 6.79
CA LEU A 328 16.57 8.62 7.13
C LEU A 328 16.01 7.80 5.95
N PRO A 329 16.31 6.48 5.87
CA PRO A 329 15.78 5.63 4.81
C PRO A 329 14.26 5.72 4.75
N MET A 330 13.73 5.99 3.56
CA MET A 330 12.31 6.13 3.27
C MET A 330 11.50 4.96 3.83
N GLN A 331 10.35 5.26 4.43
CA GLN A 331 9.35 4.25 4.77
C GLN A 331 8.43 4.00 3.57
N PRO A 332 7.99 2.75 3.32
CA PRO A 332 7.04 2.48 2.26
C PRO A 332 5.77 3.33 2.40
N ILE A 333 5.34 3.98 1.31
CA ILE A 333 4.06 4.69 1.25
C ILE A 333 2.95 3.64 1.25
N ALA A 334 2.29 3.47 2.40
CA ALA A 334 1.19 2.53 2.55
C ALA A 334 -0.09 3.04 1.89
N VAL A 335 -0.84 2.12 1.26
CA VAL A 335 -2.22 2.35 0.79
C VAL A 335 -3.24 1.63 1.69
N GLY A 336 -2.95 1.59 2.99
CA GLY A 336 -3.74 0.87 3.99
C GLY A 336 -3.58 -0.64 3.88
N THR A 337 -4.70 -1.36 3.90
CA THR A 337 -4.77 -2.83 3.76
C THR A 337 -4.99 -3.28 2.30
N ALA A 338 -5.10 -2.33 1.37
CA ALA A 338 -5.31 -2.62 -0.04
C ALA A 338 -4.00 -2.84 -0.80
N LEU A 339 -4.11 -3.32 -2.03
CA LEU A 339 -2.97 -3.54 -2.91
C LEU A 339 -2.88 -2.38 -3.90
N PRO A 340 -1.71 -1.76 -4.09
CA PRO A 340 -1.52 -0.82 -5.19
C PRO A 340 -1.89 -1.47 -6.53
N THR A 341 -2.57 -0.78 -7.43
CA THR A 341 -2.94 -1.32 -8.76
C THR A 341 -2.24 -0.57 -9.90
N GLY A 342 -1.66 0.59 -9.60
CA GLY A 342 -0.86 1.37 -10.52
C GLY A 342 0.03 2.36 -9.76
N LEU A 343 0.92 3.02 -10.50
CA LEU A 343 1.74 4.10 -9.99
C LEU A 343 2.06 5.05 -11.14
N THR A 344 1.86 6.36 -10.93
CA THR A 344 2.41 7.39 -11.81
C THR A 344 2.98 8.55 -10.99
N LEU A 345 3.90 9.29 -11.61
CA LEU A 345 4.61 10.41 -11.02
C LEU A 345 4.21 11.66 -11.80
N ALA A 346 3.53 12.58 -11.13
CA ALA A 346 2.95 13.78 -11.72
C ALA A 346 3.86 15.00 -11.46
N PRO A 347 4.67 15.43 -12.44
CA PRO A 347 5.48 16.65 -12.31
C PRO A 347 4.60 17.90 -12.32
N SER A 348 4.98 18.88 -11.49
CA SER A 348 4.35 20.20 -11.39
C SER A 348 2.82 20.15 -11.22
N ALA A 349 2.32 19.18 -10.45
CA ALA A 349 0.90 18.96 -10.28
C ALA A 349 0.25 20.03 -9.39
N ALA A 350 -0.89 20.58 -9.82
CA ALA A 350 -1.72 21.45 -9.00
C ALA A 350 -2.76 20.63 -8.22
N LEU A 351 -2.74 20.75 -6.89
CA LEU A 351 -3.66 20.06 -5.99
C LEU A 351 -4.52 21.07 -5.22
N GLN A 352 -5.78 20.72 -4.98
CA GLN A 352 -6.54 21.34 -3.89
C GLN A 352 -6.27 20.55 -2.61
N VAL A 353 -5.59 21.20 -1.65
CA VAL A 353 -5.25 20.58 -0.36
C VAL A 353 -6.17 21.16 0.70
N ARG A 354 -6.83 20.32 1.50
CA ARG A 354 -7.53 20.75 2.71
C ARG A 354 -6.79 20.27 3.93
N CYS A 355 -6.45 21.18 4.83
CA CYS A 355 -5.72 20.86 6.03
C CYS A 355 -6.45 21.36 7.28
N THR A 356 -6.25 20.65 8.39
CA THR A 356 -6.70 21.11 9.71
C THR A 356 -5.57 21.91 10.34
N GLU A 357 -5.83 23.15 10.73
CA GLU A 357 -4.90 24.03 11.45
C GLU A 357 -5.44 24.37 12.84
N GLU A 358 -4.56 24.47 13.81
CA GLU A 358 -4.90 25.01 15.12
C GLU A 358 -4.85 26.54 15.08
N SER A 359 -5.97 27.17 15.44
CA SER A 359 -6.12 28.63 15.52
C SER A 359 -6.51 29.06 16.94
N THR A 360 -6.51 30.36 17.19
CA THR A 360 -7.00 30.93 18.47
C THR A 360 -8.46 30.60 18.77
N GLU A 361 -9.27 30.27 17.74
CA GLU A 361 -10.69 29.89 17.87
C GLU A 361 -10.90 28.37 17.91
N GLY A 362 -9.82 27.57 17.89
CA GLY A 362 -9.84 26.12 17.82
C GLY A 362 -9.38 25.59 16.46
N LEU A 363 -9.73 24.33 16.16
CA LEU A 363 -9.35 23.66 14.92
C LEU A 363 -10.17 24.19 13.74
N VAL A 364 -9.49 24.73 12.72
CA VAL A 364 -10.10 25.28 11.51
C VAL A 364 -9.64 24.47 10.30
N LEU A 365 -10.59 24.09 9.45
CA LEU A 365 -10.29 23.47 8.16
C LEU A 365 -9.98 24.56 7.13
N ARG A 366 -8.76 24.59 6.59
CA ARG A 366 -8.37 25.46 5.48
C ARG A 366 -8.36 24.68 4.18
N SER A 367 -8.64 25.36 3.07
CA SER A 367 -8.46 24.82 1.72
C SER A 367 -7.57 25.76 0.92
N GLU A 368 -6.51 25.22 0.35
CA GLU A 368 -5.53 25.98 -0.43
C GLU A 368 -5.19 25.24 -1.73
N PHE A 369 -4.98 26.01 -2.81
CA PHE A 369 -4.41 25.50 -4.04
C PHE A 369 -2.88 25.47 -3.94
N GLN A 370 -2.29 24.29 -4.08
CA GLN A 370 -0.85 24.11 -3.95
C GLN A 370 -0.29 23.44 -5.20
N ALA A 371 0.68 24.10 -5.84
CA ALA A 371 1.51 23.49 -6.86
C ALA A 371 2.59 22.64 -6.18
N ARG A 372 2.66 21.37 -6.54
CA ARG A 372 3.61 20.40 -6.01
C ARG A 372 4.61 20.01 -7.11
N PRO A 373 5.93 20.08 -6.86
CA PRO A 373 6.92 19.77 -7.90
C PRO A 373 6.83 18.34 -8.43
N LEU A 374 6.54 17.36 -7.55
CA LEU A 374 6.34 15.97 -7.95
C LEU A 374 5.36 15.29 -6.99
N VAL A 375 4.26 14.77 -7.53
CA VAL A 375 3.24 14.04 -6.77
C VAL A 375 3.22 12.59 -7.23
N GLY A 376 3.32 11.65 -6.30
CA GLY A 376 3.04 10.25 -6.61
C GLY A 376 1.55 9.96 -6.50
N ILE A 377 1.00 9.23 -7.48
CA ILE A 377 -0.42 8.83 -7.52
C ILE A 377 -0.50 7.31 -7.52
N VAL A 378 -1.17 6.75 -6.53
CA VAL A 378 -1.27 5.30 -6.30
C VAL A 378 -2.72 4.88 -6.14
N PRO A 379 -3.35 4.35 -7.19
CA PRO A 379 -4.64 3.70 -7.08
C PRO A 379 -4.49 2.34 -6.37
N ALA A 380 -5.54 1.91 -5.67
CA ALA A 380 -5.53 0.70 -4.86
C ALA A 380 -6.77 -0.18 -5.07
N SER A 381 -6.65 -1.47 -4.77
CA SER A 381 -7.66 -2.50 -5.03
C SER A 381 -8.97 -2.33 -4.24
N ASN A 382 -9.00 -1.47 -3.21
CA ASN A 382 -10.19 -1.13 -2.44
C ASN A 382 -10.95 0.10 -2.99
N GLY A 383 -10.55 0.65 -4.15
CA GLY A 383 -11.17 1.83 -4.75
C GLY A 383 -10.58 3.16 -4.31
N GLN A 384 -9.61 3.16 -3.39
CA GLN A 384 -8.92 4.36 -2.93
C GLN A 384 -7.80 4.76 -3.89
N ILE A 385 -7.53 6.07 -3.94
CA ILE A 385 -6.43 6.67 -4.68
C ILE A 385 -5.65 7.54 -3.69
N THR A 386 -4.38 7.18 -3.49
CA THR A 386 -3.48 7.85 -2.54
C THR A 386 -2.53 8.77 -3.29
N PHE A 387 -2.42 10.01 -2.82
CA PHE A 387 -1.39 10.96 -3.25
C PHE A 387 -0.29 11.07 -2.20
N PHE A 388 0.96 11.18 -2.64
CA PHE A 388 2.11 11.38 -1.76
C PHE A 388 3.12 12.38 -2.34
N ASP A 389 3.96 12.95 -1.47
CA ASP A 389 5.03 13.86 -1.89
C ASP A 389 6.24 13.05 -2.33
N ALA A 390 6.45 12.99 -3.65
CA ALA A 390 7.53 12.21 -4.24
C ALA A 390 8.88 12.95 -4.19
N VAL A 391 8.92 14.24 -3.85
CA VAL A 391 10.17 14.96 -3.59
C VAL A 391 10.65 14.70 -2.16
N LYS A 392 9.72 14.75 -1.20
CA LYS A 392 10.02 14.51 0.22
C LYS A 392 9.99 13.02 0.60
N LEU A 393 9.56 12.16 -0.33
CA LEU A 393 9.51 10.70 -0.20
C LEU A 393 8.66 10.21 0.98
N ARG A 394 7.47 10.80 1.13
CA ARG A 394 6.56 10.49 2.25
C ARG A 394 5.10 10.79 1.91
N PRO A 395 4.13 10.30 2.70
CA PRO A 395 2.73 10.66 2.53
C PRO A 395 2.51 12.18 2.68
N PHE A 396 1.47 12.71 2.05
CA PHE A 396 0.95 14.02 2.45
C PHE A 396 0.26 13.86 3.79
N ASP A 397 0.74 14.56 4.82
CA ASP A 397 0.01 14.66 6.07
C ASP A 397 -0.75 15.99 6.13
N LEU A 398 -2.08 15.90 6.13
CA LEU A 398 -2.99 17.03 6.03
C LEU A 398 -3.51 17.49 7.40
N ASP A 399 -3.04 16.92 8.50
CA ASP A 399 -3.39 17.39 9.84
C ASP A 399 -2.21 18.14 10.46
N SER A 400 -2.15 19.46 10.24
CA SER A 400 -1.06 20.28 10.76
C SER A 400 -1.11 20.49 12.28
N ALA A 401 -2.22 20.14 12.94
CA ALA A 401 -2.33 20.17 14.39
C ALA A 401 -1.57 19.01 15.05
N GLY A 402 -1.15 18.00 14.28
CA GLY A 402 -0.42 16.84 14.78
C GLY A 402 -1.21 16.01 15.78
N VAL A 403 -0.48 15.22 16.57
CA VAL A 403 -1.05 14.26 17.51
C VAL A 403 -1.71 14.97 18.70
N ARG A 404 -2.92 14.55 19.05
CA ARG A 404 -3.68 15.17 20.14
C ARG A 404 -4.66 14.20 20.78
N VAL A 405 -5.08 14.51 21.99
CA VAL A 405 -6.16 13.76 22.64
C VAL A 405 -7.49 14.27 22.10
N GLY A 406 -8.27 13.40 21.48
CA GLY A 406 -9.57 13.74 20.91
C GLY A 406 -10.60 14.01 21.99
N SER A 407 -10.79 13.06 22.91
CA SER A 407 -11.73 13.20 24.02
C SER A 407 -11.33 12.36 25.22
N ARG A 408 -11.79 12.78 26.39
CA ARG A 408 -11.74 12.00 27.63
C ARG A 408 -13.14 11.95 28.19
N THR A 409 -13.67 10.76 28.41
CA THR A 409 -14.97 10.56 29.07
C THR A 409 -14.82 9.57 30.21
N TYR A 410 -15.59 9.82 31.26
CA TYR A 410 -15.70 8.91 32.39
C TYR A 410 -17.09 8.31 32.36
N VAL A 411 -17.18 6.99 32.27
CA VAL A 411 -18.44 6.27 32.15
C VAL A 411 -18.55 5.21 33.24
N ASP A 412 -19.77 4.89 33.64
CA ASP A 412 -20.02 3.79 34.56
C ASP A 412 -20.00 2.42 33.87
N ALA A 413 -20.19 1.36 34.65
CA ALA A 413 -20.28 -0.01 34.14
C ALA A 413 -21.43 -0.23 33.14
N ALA A 414 -22.44 0.65 33.11
CA ALA A 414 -23.56 0.63 32.16
C ALA A 414 -23.31 1.57 30.95
N ASN A 415 -22.09 2.07 30.77
CA ASN A 415 -21.69 3.04 29.75
C ASN A 415 -22.40 4.40 29.83
N GLN A 416 -22.93 4.78 31.00
CA GLN A 416 -23.49 6.11 31.20
C GLN A 416 -22.39 7.08 31.63
N THR A 417 -22.34 8.26 31.02
CA THR A 417 -21.36 9.29 31.37
C THR A 417 -21.54 9.76 32.81
N ARG A 418 -20.48 9.64 33.61
CA ARG A 418 -20.42 10.19 34.96
C ARG A 418 -19.94 11.63 34.92
N THR A 419 -20.63 12.48 35.68
CA THR A 419 -20.20 13.87 35.86
C THR A 419 -19.11 13.92 36.92
N VAL A 420 -17.97 14.50 36.55
CA VAL A 420 -16.87 14.76 37.49
C VAL A 420 -17.21 16.02 38.29
N THR A 421 -17.39 15.88 39.60
CA THR A 421 -17.74 16.99 40.51
C THR A 421 -16.50 17.65 41.12
N ARG A 422 -15.34 17.00 41.05
CA ARG A 422 -14.05 17.54 41.53
C ARG A 422 -12.90 17.09 40.62
N GLY A 423 -12.01 18.03 40.30
CA GLY A 423 -10.88 17.80 39.39
C GLY A 423 -11.28 17.81 37.92
N THR A 424 -10.40 17.32 37.06
CA THR A 424 -10.66 17.20 35.61
C THR A 424 -10.13 15.87 35.08
N LEU A 425 -10.74 15.37 34.00
CA LEU A 425 -10.26 14.15 33.35
C LEU A 425 -8.86 14.30 32.74
N ALA A 426 -8.46 15.52 32.38
CA ALA A 426 -7.11 15.81 31.90
C ALA A 426 -6.06 15.69 33.02
N GLN A 427 -6.43 16.02 34.26
CA GLN A 427 -5.59 15.79 35.44
C GLN A 427 -5.57 14.31 35.82
N ALA A 428 -6.70 13.61 35.72
CA ALA A 428 -6.79 12.20 36.10
C ALA A 428 -6.07 11.27 35.11
N VAL A 429 -6.14 11.54 33.80
CA VAL A 429 -5.50 10.72 32.76
C VAL A 429 -4.64 11.59 31.85
N SER A 430 -3.33 11.50 32.06
CA SER A 430 -2.34 12.08 31.17
C SER A 430 -2.03 11.11 30.04
N VAL A 431 -1.93 11.66 28.83
CA VAL A 431 -1.61 10.91 27.62
C VAL A 431 -0.52 11.67 26.90
N GLN A 432 0.64 11.04 26.77
CA GLN A 432 1.72 11.50 25.92
C GLN A 432 1.74 10.66 24.66
N MET A 433 1.86 11.32 23.52
CA MET A 433 1.94 10.68 22.21
C MET A 433 3.12 11.26 21.46
N LEU A 434 3.54 10.55 20.42
CA LEU A 434 4.61 10.97 19.54
C LEU A 434 4.04 11.08 18.13
N ASP A 435 4.26 12.23 17.49
CA ASP A 435 3.79 12.47 16.13
C ASP A 435 4.27 11.37 15.18
N GLY A 436 3.38 10.91 14.32
CA GLY A 436 3.70 9.91 13.30
C GLY A 436 3.80 8.46 13.75
N ALA A 437 3.76 8.17 15.05
CA ALA A 437 3.74 6.80 15.60
C ALA A 437 2.32 6.25 15.86
N THR A 438 1.29 7.06 15.65
CA THR A 438 -0.05 6.85 16.22
C THR A 438 -1.06 6.46 15.15
N THR A 439 -1.86 5.44 15.46
CA THR A 439 -3.19 5.27 14.86
C THR A 439 -4.20 6.00 15.73
N ASP A 440 -5.31 6.45 15.15
CA ASP A 440 -6.48 6.83 15.94
C ASP A 440 -6.91 5.61 16.76
N SER A 441 -7.10 5.78 18.06
CA SER A 441 -7.34 4.67 18.96
C SER A 441 -8.19 5.11 20.14
N ILE A 442 -8.95 4.15 20.69
CA ILE A 442 -9.78 4.37 21.87
C ILE A 442 -9.24 3.46 22.97
N TYR A 443 -8.68 4.08 24.00
CA TYR A 443 -8.19 3.41 25.19
C TYR A 443 -9.30 3.36 26.23
N ARG A 444 -9.56 2.18 26.78
CA ARG A 444 -10.49 1.96 27.89
C ARG A 444 -9.72 1.50 29.11
N LEU A 445 -9.69 2.35 30.13
CA LEU A 445 -9.10 2.05 31.42
C LEU A 445 -10.24 1.64 32.36
N VAL A 446 -10.43 0.34 32.56
CA VAL A 446 -11.56 -0.21 33.32
C VAL A 446 -11.11 -0.49 34.75
N TYR A 447 -11.74 0.18 35.72
CA TYR A 447 -11.46 -0.06 37.13
C TYR A 447 -11.99 -1.42 37.56
N GLN A 448 -11.12 -2.25 38.11
CA GLN A 448 -11.39 -3.66 38.37
C GLN A 448 -11.91 -4.41 37.13
N GLY A 449 -11.30 -4.14 35.97
CA GLY A 449 -11.60 -4.77 34.70
C GLY A 449 -11.25 -6.27 34.65
N LEU A 450 -11.89 -7.00 33.74
CA LEU A 450 -11.74 -8.45 33.57
C LEU A 450 -10.42 -8.80 32.87
N LEU A 451 -9.61 -9.67 33.44
CA LEU A 451 -8.39 -10.12 32.78
C LEU A 451 -8.76 -11.12 31.66
N PRO A 452 -8.46 -10.81 30.37
CA PRO A 452 -8.88 -11.66 29.27
C PRO A 452 -8.25 -13.04 29.36
N SER A 453 -8.89 -14.02 28.73
CA SER A 453 -8.60 -15.45 28.82
C SER A 453 -8.82 -16.08 30.20
N LEU A 454 -9.02 -15.29 31.27
CA LEU A 454 -9.28 -15.75 32.64
C LEU A 454 -10.70 -15.44 33.12
N ALA A 455 -11.63 -15.23 32.19
CA ALA A 455 -13.04 -14.92 32.47
C ALA A 455 -13.93 -16.11 32.11
N GLY A 456 -15.01 -16.31 32.89
CA GLY A 456 -16.06 -17.30 32.63
C GLY A 456 -15.57 -18.76 32.65
N ARG A 457 -14.48 -19.05 33.37
CA ARG A 457 -13.90 -20.41 33.44
C ARG A 457 -14.69 -21.28 34.40
N SER A 458 -14.82 -22.57 34.12
CA SER A 458 -15.61 -23.47 34.97
C SER A 458 -14.91 -23.75 36.31
N LEU A 459 -15.64 -23.57 37.41
CA LEU A 459 -15.15 -23.95 38.75
C LEU A 459 -15.09 -25.47 38.93
N SER A 460 -15.86 -26.24 38.14
CA SER A 460 -15.88 -27.71 38.21
C SER A 460 -14.73 -28.37 37.45
N ASP A 461 -13.93 -27.60 36.72
CA ASP A 461 -12.77 -28.11 35.99
C ASP A 461 -11.58 -28.27 36.95
N THR A 462 -11.33 -29.51 37.38
CA THR A 462 -10.26 -29.86 38.32
C THR A 462 -8.85 -29.70 37.75
N ALA A 463 -8.72 -29.55 36.43
CA ALA A 463 -7.45 -29.15 35.82
C ALA A 463 -7.18 -27.66 36.08
N LEU A 464 -8.22 -26.82 36.09
CA LEU A 464 -8.09 -25.37 36.25
C LEU A 464 -8.17 -24.91 37.70
N VAL A 465 -8.89 -25.62 38.57
CA VAL A 465 -9.08 -25.22 39.97
C VAL A 465 -8.91 -26.40 40.92
N GLN A 466 -8.08 -26.21 41.94
CA GLN A 466 -7.87 -27.16 43.03
C GLN A 466 -8.09 -26.47 44.36
N CYS A 467 -9.19 -26.81 45.04
CA CYS A 467 -9.53 -26.27 46.35
C CYS A 467 -9.32 -27.32 47.45
N SER A 468 -8.77 -26.86 48.56
CA SER A 468 -8.57 -27.62 49.80
C SER A 468 -9.09 -26.82 50.99
N GLY A 469 -9.19 -27.45 52.16
CA GLY A 469 -9.65 -26.75 53.38
C GLY A 469 -8.80 -25.55 53.80
N THR A 470 -7.59 -25.40 53.25
CA THR A 470 -6.65 -24.32 53.57
C THR A 470 -6.50 -23.27 52.47
N GLY A 471 -7.03 -23.50 51.26
CA GLY A 471 -6.98 -22.53 50.16
C GLY A 471 -7.36 -23.13 48.80
N CYS A 472 -7.49 -22.26 47.80
CA CYS A 472 -7.70 -22.65 46.41
C CYS A 472 -6.53 -22.24 45.54
N ALA A 473 -6.23 -23.06 44.54
CA ALA A 473 -5.24 -22.84 43.51
C ALA A 473 -5.94 -22.80 42.14
N PHE A 474 -5.73 -21.72 41.40
CA PHE A 474 -6.32 -21.47 40.08
C PHE A 474 -5.23 -21.44 39.02
N GLN A 475 -5.36 -22.23 37.97
CA GLN A 475 -4.44 -22.24 36.84
C GLN A 475 -4.69 -21.03 35.95
N VAL A 476 -3.69 -20.14 35.86
CA VAL A 476 -3.72 -18.91 35.04
C VAL A 476 -2.77 -18.99 33.84
N GLY A 477 -1.88 -19.98 33.82
CA GLY A 477 -0.87 -20.17 32.78
C GLY A 477 0.40 -19.35 33.04
N ALA A 478 1.57 -19.83 32.62
CA ALA A 478 2.84 -19.18 32.94
C ALA A 478 2.97 -17.79 32.30
N ALA A 479 2.43 -17.59 31.09
CA ALA A 479 2.46 -16.28 30.41
C ALA A 479 1.77 -15.18 31.24
N ALA A 480 0.67 -15.52 31.93
CA ALA A 480 -0.05 -14.56 32.77
C ALA A 480 0.78 -14.07 33.96
N LEU A 481 1.77 -14.85 34.41
CA LEU A 481 2.65 -14.49 35.52
C LEU A 481 3.91 -13.77 35.03
N THR A 482 4.54 -14.25 33.95
CA THR A 482 5.75 -13.63 33.40
C THR A 482 5.46 -12.25 32.80
N GLN A 483 4.28 -12.06 32.22
CA GLN A 483 3.81 -10.76 31.73
C GLN A 483 3.14 -9.90 32.81
N ARG A 484 3.06 -10.40 34.05
CA ARG A 484 2.37 -9.75 35.18
C ARG A 484 0.93 -9.34 34.84
N THR A 485 0.21 -10.22 34.15
CA THR A 485 -1.22 -10.07 33.90
C THR A 485 -2.02 -10.34 35.17
N VAL A 486 -1.64 -11.39 35.93
CA VAL A 486 -2.21 -11.73 37.24
C VAL A 486 -1.19 -11.47 38.34
N GLU A 487 -1.63 -10.81 39.39
CA GLU A 487 -0.81 -10.38 40.52
C GLU A 487 -1.46 -10.71 41.87
N ALA A 488 -0.66 -10.67 42.93
CA ALA A 488 -1.22 -10.67 44.27
C ALA A 488 -2.15 -9.46 44.45
N GLN A 489 -3.20 -9.66 45.25
CA GLN A 489 -4.31 -8.73 45.49
C GLN A 489 -5.33 -8.57 44.36
N ASP A 490 -5.19 -9.31 43.26
CA ASP A 490 -6.24 -9.45 42.25
C ASP A 490 -7.50 -10.10 42.82
N LEU A 491 -8.64 -9.87 42.16
CA LEU A 491 -9.91 -10.42 42.57
C LEU A 491 -10.31 -11.61 41.70
N VAL A 492 -10.76 -12.67 42.35
CA VAL A 492 -11.47 -13.79 41.69
C VAL A 492 -12.95 -13.65 42.04
N ILE A 493 -13.74 -13.39 41.01
CA ILE A 493 -15.19 -13.29 41.09
C ILE A 493 -15.77 -14.65 40.76
N LEU A 494 -16.65 -15.14 41.61
CA LEU A 494 -17.38 -16.40 41.41
C LEU A 494 -18.79 -16.07 40.93
N GLU A 495 -19.27 -16.73 39.90
CA GLU A 495 -20.59 -16.51 39.30
C GLU A 495 -21.37 -17.83 39.24
N GLY A 496 -22.60 -17.83 39.76
CA GLY A 496 -23.52 -18.97 39.78
C GLY A 496 -24.86 -18.67 39.11
N GLU A 497 -25.78 -19.64 39.14
CA GLU A 497 -27.11 -19.54 38.49
C GLU A 497 -27.98 -18.38 39.02
N GLY A 498 -27.69 -17.86 40.21
CA GLY A 498 -28.36 -16.70 40.82
C GLY A 498 -27.61 -15.36 40.70
N GLY A 499 -26.48 -15.31 39.98
CA GLY A 499 -25.61 -14.13 39.85
C GLY A 499 -24.23 -14.30 40.51
N ALA A 500 -23.48 -13.19 40.59
CA ALA A 500 -22.15 -13.18 41.22
C ALA A 500 -22.25 -13.43 42.73
N CYS A 501 -21.37 -14.28 43.28
CA CYS A 501 -21.27 -14.48 44.71
C CYS A 501 -20.89 -13.16 45.40
N ALA A 502 -21.50 -12.87 46.55
CA ALA A 502 -21.31 -11.60 47.26
C ALA A 502 -19.86 -11.40 47.73
N THR A 503 -19.16 -12.49 48.04
CA THR A 503 -17.78 -12.45 48.54
C THR A 503 -16.78 -12.63 47.39
N ASN A 504 -15.96 -11.60 47.16
CA ASN A 504 -14.85 -11.69 46.21
C ASN A 504 -13.66 -12.41 46.88
N LEU A 505 -13.05 -13.35 46.18
CA LEU A 505 -11.79 -13.94 46.59
C LEU A 505 -10.63 -13.03 46.20
N THR A 506 -9.60 -12.95 47.03
CA THR A 506 -8.38 -12.18 46.74
C THR A 506 -7.22 -13.13 46.50
N VAL A 507 -6.45 -12.88 45.44
CA VAL A 507 -5.21 -13.60 45.15
C VAL A 507 -4.18 -13.25 46.21
N THR A 508 -3.73 -14.23 46.97
CA THR A 508 -2.76 -14.03 48.05
C THR A 508 -1.32 -14.12 47.53
N ARG A 509 -1.07 -15.00 46.56
CA ARG A 509 0.21 -15.14 45.87
C ARG A 509 0.05 -15.80 44.51
N THR A 510 1.07 -15.66 43.67
CA THR A 510 1.18 -16.31 42.36
C THR A 510 2.49 -17.07 42.26
N GLU A 511 2.49 -18.23 41.61
CA GLU A 511 3.66 -19.09 41.47
C GLU A 511 3.76 -19.66 40.05
N ALA A 512 4.93 -19.52 39.43
CA ALA A 512 5.24 -20.16 38.16
C ALA A 512 5.91 -21.50 38.45
N LEU A 513 5.29 -22.59 37.99
CA LEU A 513 5.76 -23.94 38.23
C LEU A 513 6.78 -24.38 37.15
N PRO A 514 7.71 -25.30 37.47
CA PRO A 514 8.76 -25.73 36.54
C PRO A 514 8.26 -26.40 35.26
N ASP A 515 7.01 -26.86 35.24
CA ASP A 515 6.34 -27.49 34.10
C ASP A 515 5.76 -26.48 33.09
N GLY A 516 5.99 -25.18 33.31
CA GLY A 516 5.47 -24.11 32.45
C GLY A 516 4.03 -23.74 32.76
N THR A 517 3.47 -24.19 33.89
CA THR A 517 2.17 -23.73 34.38
C THR A 517 2.32 -22.54 35.33
N GLY A 518 1.28 -21.72 35.42
CA GLY A 518 1.21 -20.59 36.35
C GLY A 518 -0.04 -20.71 37.21
N VAL A 519 0.11 -20.54 38.52
CA VAL A 519 -0.95 -20.75 39.52
C VAL A 519 -1.14 -19.51 40.38
N ALA A 520 -2.39 -19.11 40.60
CA ALA A 520 -2.79 -18.07 41.53
C ALA A 520 -3.51 -18.70 42.73
N TYR A 521 -3.08 -18.35 43.95
CA TYR A 521 -3.63 -18.90 45.19
C TYR A 521 -4.59 -17.92 45.86
N THR A 522 -5.67 -18.43 46.45
CA THR A 522 -6.63 -17.65 47.25
C THR A 522 -6.95 -18.35 48.57
N ALA A 523 -7.69 -17.66 49.44
CA ALA A 523 -8.38 -18.29 50.56
C ALA A 523 -9.37 -19.39 50.07
N PRO A 524 -9.82 -20.31 50.94
CA PRO A 524 -10.83 -21.32 50.60
C PRO A 524 -12.11 -20.68 50.04
N LEU A 525 -12.85 -21.42 49.20
CA LEU A 525 -14.16 -20.98 48.71
C LEU A 525 -15.10 -20.70 49.90
N PRO A 526 -15.76 -19.53 49.94
CA PRO A 526 -16.78 -19.27 50.94
C PRO A 526 -17.92 -20.30 50.83
N ALA A 527 -18.46 -20.74 51.96
CA ALA A 527 -19.51 -21.76 51.98
C ALA A 527 -20.75 -21.35 51.16
N GLU A 528 -21.04 -20.05 51.12
CA GLU A 528 -22.10 -19.42 50.32
C GLU A 528 -21.85 -19.42 48.80
N CYS A 529 -20.59 -19.60 48.36
CA CYS A 529 -20.21 -19.64 46.94
C CYS A 529 -20.04 -21.07 46.40
N GLY A 530 -20.36 -22.10 47.19
CA GLY A 530 -20.15 -23.51 46.81
C GLY A 530 -20.96 -23.98 45.60
N ALA A 531 -21.99 -23.24 45.19
CA ALA A 531 -22.81 -23.49 44.01
C ALA A 531 -22.44 -22.62 42.78
N ALA A 532 -21.33 -21.87 42.84
CA ALA A 532 -20.86 -21.10 41.69
C ALA A 532 -20.40 -22.03 40.56
N VAL A 533 -20.76 -21.69 39.32
CA VAL A 533 -20.50 -22.51 38.13
C VAL A 533 -19.25 -22.02 37.41
N THR A 534 -18.99 -20.72 37.47
CA THR A 534 -17.83 -20.12 36.79
C THR A 534 -17.08 -19.14 37.68
N PHE A 535 -15.84 -18.83 37.29
CA PHE A 535 -15.02 -17.81 37.91
C PHE A 535 -14.33 -16.92 36.88
N SER A 536 -14.05 -15.69 37.29
CA SER A 536 -13.38 -14.68 36.48
C SER A 536 -12.35 -13.91 37.29
N PHE A 537 -11.18 -13.67 36.71
CA PHE A 537 -10.16 -12.80 37.31
C PHE A 537 -10.37 -11.33 36.94
N ARG A 538 -10.17 -10.44 37.90
CA ARG A 538 -10.22 -8.98 37.72
C ARG A 538 -8.98 -8.32 38.31
N ALA A 539 -8.51 -7.29 37.62
CA ALA A 539 -7.42 -6.45 38.10
C ALA A 539 -7.79 -5.80 39.45
N ALA A 540 -6.90 -5.83 40.43
CA ALA A 540 -7.06 -5.07 41.67
C ALA A 540 -5.69 -4.75 42.30
N GLY A 541 -5.66 -4.48 43.60
CA GLY A 541 -4.43 -4.16 44.32
C GLY A 541 -3.80 -2.83 43.85
N PRO A 542 -2.46 -2.77 43.69
CA PRO A 542 -1.75 -1.55 43.32
C PRO A 542 -2.02 -1.11 41.87
N ARG A 543 -2.44 -2.05 41.00
CA ARG A 543 -2.71 -1.80 39.56
C ARG A 543 -4.14 -2.18 39.18
N PRO A 544 -5.16 -1.48 39.69
CA PRO A 544 -6.55 -1.91 39.60
C PRO A 544 -7.18 -1.62 38.23
N PHE A 545 -6.53 -0.88 37.33
CA PHE A 545 -7.07 -0.58 36.01
C PHE A 545 -6.56 -1.57 34.98
N ALA A 546 -7.48 -2.29 34.34
CA ALA A 546 -7.17 -3.05 33.13
C ALA A 546 -7.34 -2.12 31.92
N VAL A 547 -6.34 -2.09 31.05
CA VAL A 547 -6.32 -1.22 29.87
C VAL A 547 -6.58 -2.05 28.62
N TYR A 548 -7.56 -1.59 27.84
CA TYR A 548 -7.91 -2.16 26.54
C TYR A 548 -7.79 -1.10 25.46
N ILE A 549 -7.54 -1.54 24.25
CA ILE A 549 -7.64 -0.75 23.03
C ILE A 549 -8.78 -1.35 22.21
N ASP A 550 -9.74 -0.53 21.81
CA ASP A 550 -10.83 -0.98 20.95
C ASP A 550 -10.23 -1.57 19.65
N GLY A 551 -10.57 -2.83 19.34
CA GLY A 551 -10.05 -3.56 18.18
C GLY A 551 -8.79 -4.40 18.42
N GLU A 552 -7.94 -4.06 19.40
CA GLU A 552 -6.72 -4.83 19.74
C GLU A 552 -6.87 -5.65 21.03
N GLY A 553 -7.83 -5.30 21.88
CA GLY A 553 -8.09 -5.99 23.14
C GLY A 553 -7.20 -5.49 24.27
N TYR A 554 -6.87 -6.38 25.20
CA TYR A 554 -6.13 -6.02 26.42
C TYR A 554 -4.66 -5.80 26.16
N VAL A 555 -4.12 -4.71 26.70
CA VAL A 555 -2.74 -4.29 26.50
C VAL A 555 -1.91 -4.22 27.76
N GLY A 556 -2.55 -4.14 28.94
CA GLY A 556 -1.82 -4.08 30.21
C GLY A 556 -2.65 -3.55 31.36
N ARG A 557 -1.95 -3.15 32.43
CA ARG A 557 -2.55 -2.65 33.68
C ARG A 557 -1.87 -1.38 34.16
N MET A 558 -2.61 -0.57 34.91
CA MET A 558 -2.11 0.66 35.52
C MET A 558 -2.60 0.83 36.95
N GLY A 559 -1.73 1.40 37.77
CA GLY A 559 -1.96 1.90 39.12
C GLY A 559 -2.09 3.42 39.19
N ASP A 560 -2.19 3.93 40.41
CA ASP A 560 -2.24 5.37 40.70
C ASP A 560 -0.83 5.91 40.98
N GLY A 561 -0.41 6.96 40.26
CA GLY A 561 0.79 7.74 40.56
C GLY A 561 1.80 7.86 39.40
N GLU A 562 2.77 8.78 39.56
CA GLU A 562 3.74 9.16 38.51
C GLU A 562 4.70 8.05 38.06
N ALA A 563 4.92 7.04 38.91
CA ALA A 563 5.86 5.95 38.64
C ALA A 563 5.28 4.85 37.74
N GLU A 564 3.97 4.82 37.52
CA GLU A 564 3.32 3.79 36.71
C GLU A 564 2.84 4.37 35.37
N GLN A 565 3.57 4.01 34.32
CA GLN A 565 3.28 4.39 32.95
C GLN A 565 3.04 3.13 32.12
N LEU A 566 2.01 3.15 31.28
CA LEU A 566 1.81 2.11 30.27
C LEU A 566 2.28 2.64 28.92
N THR A 567 3.43 2.13 28.47
CA THR A 567 3.92 2.37 27.11
C THR A 567 3.28 1.37 26.15
N VAL A 568 2.50 1.88 25.21
CA VAL A 568 1.86 1.08 24.17
C VAL A 568 2.80 1.04 22.97
N PRO A 569 3.37 -0.13 22.62
CA PRO A 569 4.31 -0.25 21.50
C PRO A 569 3.64 0.19 20.20
N GLY A 570 4.41 0.86 19.35
CA GLY A 570 3.91 1.46 18.11
C GLY A 570 4.86 1.30 16.93
N GLY A 571 4.42 1.84 15.79
CA GLY A 571 5.21 1.93 14.57
C GLY A 571 4.92 3.27 13.90
N TYR A 572 5.87 3.76 13.12
CA TYR A 572 5.73 5.03 12.42
C TYR A 572 5.00 4.83 11.08
N PHE A 573 3.95 5.61 10.83
CA PHE A 573 3.34 5.76 9.50
C PHE A 573 3.95 6.93 8.74
N PHE A 574 4.40 7.94 9.47
CA PHE A 574 5.21 9.04 8.96
C PHE A 574 6.21 9.48 10.02
N ARG A 575 7.33 10.08 9.61
CA ARG A 575 8.29 10.69 10.55
C ARG A 575 8.04 12.20 10.62
N PRO A 576 7.71 12.76 11.80
CA PRO A 576 7.49 14.19 11.94
C PRO A 576 8.81 14.99 11.80
N PRO A 577 8.73 16.31 11.57
CA PRO A 577 9.88 17.19 11.71
C PRO A 577 10.54 17.05 13.10
N GLY A 578 11.86 16.93 13.15
CA GLY A 578 12.60 16.74 14.41
C GLY A 578 12.57 15.31 14.97
N PHE A 579 12.14 14.33 14.18
CA PHE A 579 12.21 12.92 14.52
C PHE A 579 13.60 12.48 15.04
N ASP A 580 13.61 11.78 16.18
CA ASP A 580 14.82 11.21 16.78
C ASP A 580 14.83 9.68 16.60
N PRO A 581 15.74 9.13 15.77
CA PRO A 581 15.81 7.68 15.52
C PRO A 581 16.19 6.86 16.74
N ASN A 582 16.72 7.48 17.80
CA ASN A 582 17.13 6.79 19.01
C ASN A 582 15.98 6.64 20.03
N ARG A 583 14.83 7.30 19.81
CA ARG A 583 13.66 7.14 20.66
C ARG A 583 12.85 5.92 20.20
N PRO A 584 12.51 4.98 21.10
CA PRO A 584 11.69 3.83 20.75
C PRO A 584 10.32 4.29 20.24
N ALA A 585 9.81 3.63 19.20
CA ALA A 585 8.48 3.91 18.68
C ALA A 585 7.41 3.47 19.70
N PHE A 586 6.59 4.40 20.16
CA PHE A 586 5.41 4.11 20.98
C PHE A 586 4.23 4.92 20.46
N ARG A 587 3.03 4.33 20.51
CA ARG A 587 1.80 5.03 20.10
C ARG A 587 1.35 5.98 21.21
N ALA A 588 1.33 5.49 22.44
CA ALA A 588 0.93 6.29 23.59
C ALA A 588 1.70 5.86 24.84
N VAL A 589 1.97 6.84 25.70
CA VAL A 589 2.32 6.64 27.10
C VAL A 589 1.16 7.17 27.92
N LEU A 590 0.47 6.25 28.59
CA LEU A 590 -0.64 6.57 29.48
C LEU A 590 -0.14 6.69 30.92
N THR A 591 -0.57 7.72 31.63
CA THR A 591 -0.28 7.91 33.06
C THR A 591 -1.56 8.28 33.80
N LEU A 592 -1.76 7.67 34.96
CA LEU A 592 -2.99 7.76 35.73
C LEU A 592 -2.74 8.41 37.10
N PHE A 593 -3.56 9.40 37.44
CA PHE A 593 -3.48 10.18 38.67
C PHE A 593 -4.85 10.23 39.36
N ILE A 594 -5.21 9.16 40.05
CA ILE A 594 -6.50 9.02 40.73
C ILE A 594 -6.26 8.95 42.24
N ASN A 595 -6.17 10.12 42.85
CA ASN A 595 -6.23 10.25 44.30
C ASN A 595 -7.55 10.94 44.73
N ARG A 596 -7.87 10.86 46.02
CA ARG A 596 -9.10 11.47 46.60
C ARG A 596 -9.17 13.00 46.43
N GLU A 597 -8.08 13.63 46.07
CA GLU A 597 -7.97 15.07 45.87
C GLU A 597 -8.13 15.45 44.39
N SER A 598 -7.88 14.52 43.46
CA SER A 598 -7.84 14.75 42.01
C SER A 598 -9.12 14.35 41.26
N LEU A 599 -10.00 13.52 41.85
CA LEU A 599 -11.24 13.06 41.18
C LEU A 599 -12.39 12.71 42.13
N GLU A 600 -13.59 13.25 41.87
CA GLU A 600 -14.86 12.82 42.49
C GLU A 600 -15.96 12.70 41.42
N PRO A 601 -16.77 11.61 41.41
CA PRO A 601 -16.72 10.44 42.28
C PRO A 601 -15.56 9.49 41.97
N LEU A 602 -15.07 8.77 42.99
CA LEU A 602 -14.06 7.73 42.80
C LEU A 602 -14.60 6.57 41.95
N PRO A 603 -13.74 5.90 41.17
CA PRO A 603 -14.09 4.75 40.36
C PRO A 603 -14.73 3.61 41.16
N GLN A 604 -15.88 3.15 40.69
CA GLN A 604 -16.51 1.92 41.12
C GLN A 604 -16.19 0.79 40.14
N ARG A 605 -16.35 -0.46 40.58
CA ARG A 605 -16.07 -1.64 39.75
C ARG A 605 -16.79 -1.54 38.41
N GLY A 606 -16.03 -1.66 37.33
CA GLY A 606 -16.55 -1.61 35.96
C GLY A 606 -16.68 -0.21 35.38
N ASP A 607 -16.53 0.85 36.17
CA ASP A 607 -16.41 2.21 35.66
C ASP A 607 -15.14 2.31 34.78
N GLN A 608 -15.18 3.19 33.78
CA GLN A 608 -14.17 3.27 32.73
C GLN A 608 -13.79 4.72 32.42
N PHE A 609 -12.49 4.97 32.26
CA PHE A 609 -12.04 6.14 31.52
C PHE A 609 -11.84 5.75 30.06
N VAL A 610 -12.57 6.43 29.18
CA VAL A 610 -12.45 6.25 27.74
C VAL A 610 -11.68 7.45 27.20
N VAL A 611 -10.52 7.18 26.62
CA VAL A 611 -9.66 8.21 26.04
C VAL A 611 -9.50 7.93 24.56
N SER A 612 -9.98 8.85 23.71
CA SER A 612 -9.72 8.79 22.28
C SER A 612 -8.48 9.61 21.93
N THR A 613 -7.57 9.02 21.16
CA THR A 613 -6.40 9.69 20.61
C THR A 613 -6.60 9.93 19.13
N VAL A 614 -6.17 11.10 18.67
CA VAL A 614 -6.10 11.45 17.26
C VAL A 614 -4.62 11.47 16.88
N SER A 615 -4.28 10.63 15.92
CA SER A 615 -2.92 10.42 15.46
C SER A 615 -2.27 11.65 14.85
N GLY A 616 -3.09 12.56 14.33
CA GLY A 616 -2.60 13.63 13.47
C GLY A 616 -2.10 13.11 12.13
N TYR A 617 -2.36 11.85 11.76
CA TYR A 617 -2.05 11.35 10.43
C TYR A 617 -3.30 11.39 9.56
N ARG A 618 -3.35 12.36 8.64
CA ARG A 618 -4.44 12.48 7.68
C ARG A 618 -3.90 12.43 6.26
N PRO A 619 -3.75 11.22 5.68
CA PRO A 619 -3.17 11.08 4.35
C PRO A 619 -4.05 11.74 3.28
N PHE A 620 -3.47 12.19 2.17
CA PHE A 620 -4.25 12.57 1.00
C PHE A 620 -4.73 11.31 0.27
N VAL A 621 -5.91 10.81 0.65
CA VAL A 621 -6.58 9.68 0.01
C VAL A 621 -7.97 10.09 -0.41
N PHE A 622 -8.44 9.65 -1.57
CA PHE A 622 -9.85 9.85 -1.96
C PHE A 622 -10.39 8.62 -2.67
N ALA A 623 -11.69 8.59 -2.90
CA ALA A 623 -12.36 7.55 -3.68
C ALA A 623 -13.36 8.17 -4.66
N VAL A 624 -13.81 7.37 -5.63
CA VAL A 624 -14.94 7.73 -6.50
C VAL A 624 -16.24 7.51 -5.73
N ASP A 625 -17.16 8.47 -5.82
CA ASP A 625 -18.51 8.32 -5.28
C ASP A 625 -19.36 7.42 -6.20
N THR A 626 -19.49 6.17 -5.76
CA THR A 626 -20.24 5.12 -6.47
C THR A 626 -21.70 5.01 -6.02
N SER A 627 -22.21 6.00 -5.26
CA SER A 627 -23.60 6.06 -4.84
C SER A 627 -24.58 6.25 -6.00
N SER A 628 -25.85 5.94 -5.78
CA SER A 628 -26.87 6.05 -6.83
C SER A 628 -27.10 7.50 -7.23
N GLY A 629 -27.08 7.78 -8.54
CA GLY A 629 -27.33 9.11 -9.11
C GLY A 629 -26.09 9.87 -9.58
N THR A 630 -24.88 9.37 -9.30
CA THR A 630 -23.62 9.98 -9.79
C THR A 630 -23.26 9.56 -11.22
N GLY A 631 -23.81 8.43 -11.69
CA GLY A 631 -23.40 7.81 -12.96
C GLY A 631 -22.06 7.06 -12.87
N LEU A 632 -21.46 6.94 -11.67
CA LEU A 632 -20.13 6.36 -11.48
C LEU A 632 -20.15 5.02 -10.74
N ALA A 633 -21.31 4.37 -10.63
CA ALA A 633 -21.50 3.16 -9.83
C ALA A 633 -20.61 1.97 -10.25
N SER A 634 -20.17 1.93 -11.51
CA SER A 634 -19.28 0.92 -12.10
C SER A 634 -17.78 1.19 -11.84
N TYR A 635 -17.39 2.40 -11.43
CA TYR A 635 -15.99 2.83 -11.27
C TYR A 635 -15.44 2.49 -9.87
N ARG A 636 -15.33 1.19 -9.56
CA ARG A 636 -14.97 0.68 -8.22
C ARG A 636 -13.53 0.21 -8.09
N LEU A 637 -12.97 -0.37 -9.15
CA LEU A 637 -11.65 -1.00 -9.12
C LEU A 637 -10.71 -0.21 -10.02
N PRO A 638 -9.98 0.79 -9.48
CA PRO A 638 -9.02 1.54 -10.27
C PRO A 638 -7.81 0.65 -10.61
N GLY A 639 -7.32 0.80 -11.83
CA GLY A 639 -6.13 0.14 -12.37
C GLY A 639 -4.97 1.11 -12.58
N PRO A 640 -4.19 0.93 -13.66
CA PRO A 640 -3.13 1.85 -14.04
C PRO A 640 -3.59 3.29 -14.24
N VAL A 641 -2.68 4.20 -13.97
CA VAL A 641 -2.90 5.65 -13.98
C VAL A 641 -1.83 6.34 -14.81
N VAL A 642 -2.24 7.37 -15.55
CA VAL A 642 -1.32 8.32 -16.20
C VAL A 642 -1.68 9.74 -15.80
N TYR A 643 -0.66 10.58 -15.78
CA TYR A 643 -0.80 12.01 -15.52
C TYR A 643 -0.46 12.80 -16.78
N THR A 644 -1.15 13.92 -16.97
CA THR A 644 -0.80 14.93 -17.96
C THR A 644 -1.39 16.29 -17.60
N GLN A 645 -0.89 17.34 -18.23
CA GLN A 645 -1.44 18.68 -18.17
C GLN A 645 -2.06 19.05 -19.49
N VAL A 646 -3.30 19.54 -19.45
CA VAL A 646 -4.02 20.03 -20.63
C VAL A 646 -4.39 21.49 -20.39
N ALA A 647 -3.89 22.39 -21.24
CA ALA A 647 -4.09 23.83 -21.09
C ALA A 647 -3.76 24.35 -19.67
N GLY A 648 -2.68 23.85 -19.07
CA GLY A 648 -2.22 24.24 -17.73
C GLY A 648 -3.00 23.61 -16.55
N THR A 649 -4.02 22.79 -16.82
CA THR A 649 -4.77 22.07 -15.78
C THR A 649 -4.24 20.65 -15.61
N SER A 650 -4.00 20.24 -14.36
CA SER A 650 -3.52 18.90 -14.00
C SER A 650 -4.64 17.85 -14.02
N TYR A 651 -4.49 16.84 -14.87
CA TYR A 651 -5.41 15.71 -14.95
C TYR A 651 -4.69 14.38 -14.70
N ALA A 652 -5.39 13.48 -14.01
CA ALA A 652 -5.04 12.07 -13.98
C ALA A 652 -6.11 11.27 -14.74
N TYR A 653 -5.69 10.22 -15.44
CA TYR A 653 -6.57 9.29 -16.15
C TYR A 653 -6.31 7.90 -15.58
N ILE A 654 -7.35 7.25 -15.09
CA ILE A 654 -7.24 5.92 -14.47
C ILE A 654 -8.12 4.96 -15.24
N ALA A 655 -7.56 3.81 -15.62
CA ALA A 655 -8.32 2.72 -16.21
C ALA A 655 -9.14 2.03 -15.12
N TYR A 656 -10.43 1.77 -15.39
CA TYR A 656 -11.31 1.03 -14.48
C TYR A 656 -11.79 -0.24 -15.17
N PRO A 657 -11.12 -1.39 -14.93
CA PRO A 657 -11.59 -2.67 -15.41
C PRO A 657 -13.03 -2.97 -14.98
N SER A 658 -13.50 -2.44 -13.85
CA SER A 658 -14.88 -2.66 -13.40
C SER A 658 -15.94 -1.90 -14.20
N ALA A 659 -15.55 -0.87 -14.96
CA ALA A 659 -16.43 -0.04 -15.77
C ALA A 659 -16.18 -0.18 -17.28
N ASP A 660 -15.18 -0.97 -17.69
CA ASP A 660 -14.67 -0.98 -19.06
C ASP A 660 -14.39 0.42 -19.63
N GLY A 661 -13.84 1.29 -18.77
CA GLY A 661 -13.70 2.70 -19.12
C GLY A 661 -12.51 3.37 -18.45
N VAL A 662 -12.27 4.61 -18.85
CA VAL A 662 -11.27 5.49 -18.24
C VAL A 662 -12.00 6.62 -17.52
N LEU A 663 -11.55 6.91 -16.31
CA LEU A 663 -12.04 8.05 -15.55
C LEU A 663 -10.97 9.13 -15.53
N GLN A 664 -11.34 10.32 -15.99
CA GLN A 664 -10.50 11.52 -15.86
C GLN A 664 -10.80 12.22 -14.54
N PHE A 665 -9.74 12.60 -13.84
CA PHE A 665 -9.77 13.34 -12.59
C PHE A 665 -9.13 14.70 -12.80
N ASN A 666 -9.86 15.78 -12.54
CA ASN A 666 -9.24 17.10 -12.38
C ASN A 666 -8.67 17.21 -10.96
N MET A 667 -7.35 17.11 -10.83
CA MET A 667 -6.64 17.07 -9.54
C MET A 667 -6.85 18.33 -8.70
N ALA A 668 -7.19 19.46 -9.34
CA ALA A 668 -7.50 20.73 -8.69
C ALA A 668 -8.93 20.79 -8.11
N SER A 669 -9.79 19.81 -8.38
CA SER A 669 -11.18 19.78 -7.88
C SER A 669 -11.49 18.59 -6.97
N ILE A 670 -10.52 17.71 -6.76
CA ILE A 670 -10.68 16.54 -5.89
C ILE A 670 -10.59 16.97 -4.44
N LEU A 671 -11.55 16.49 -3.66
CA LEU A 671 -11.57 16.64 -2.22
C LEU A 671 -10.87 15.44 -1.59
N ASP A 672 -9.84 15.72 -0.79
CA ASP A 672 -9.16 14.71 0.00
C ASP A 672 -10.07 14.14 1.10
N ASN A 673 -9.80 12.90 1.48
CA ASN A 673 -10.51 12.09 2.48
C ASN A 673 -12.04 12.02 2.23
N ALA A 674 -12.45 12.07 0.96
CA ALA A 674 -13.85 12.06 0.56
C ALA A 674 -14.10 11.16 -0.66
N ALA A 675 -15.36 10.73 -0.79
CA ALA A 675 -15.89 10.20 -2.04
C ALA A 675 -16.23 11.37 -2.97
N ASN A 676 -15.68 11.38 -4.18
CA ASN A 676 -15.83 12.47 -5.12
C ASN A 676 -16.78 12.09 -6.26
N ALA A 677 -17.73 12.96 -6.58
CA ALA A 677 -18.55 12.90 -7.79
C ALA A 677 -18.25 14.07 -8.76
N THR A 678 -17.68 15.16 -8.24
CA THR A 678 -17.33 16.36 -9.00
C THR A 678 -15.90 16.29 -9.53
N GLY A 679 -15.65 16.91 -10.69
CA GLY A 679 -14.30 16.91 -11.29
C GLY A 679 -13.92 15.60 -11.97
N LEU A 680 -14.91 14.71 -12.15
CA LEU A 680 -14.79 13.40 -12.74
C LEU A 680 -15.50 13.36 -14.09
N VAL A 681 -14.82 12.84 -15.11
CA VAL A 681 -15.41 12.65 -16.45
C VAL A 681 -15.16 11.22 -16.92
N PRO A 682 -16.21 10.39 -17.05
CA PRO A 682 -16.09 9.03 -17.57
C PRO A 682 -15.93 9.03 -19.10
N TYR A 683 -15.13 8.09 -19.60
CA TYR A 683 -15.01 7.73 -21.01
C TYR A 683 -15.17 6.22 -21.15
N GLU A 684 -16.12 5.78 -21.96
CA GLU A 684 -16.51 4.37 -22.16
C GLU A 684 -16.47 3.95 -23.63
#